data_AF-A0A1B3SLV1-F1
#
_entry.id   AF-A0A1B3SLV1-F1
#
_cell.length_a   1.000
_cell.length_b   1.000
_cell.length_c   1.000
_cell.angle_alpha   90.00
_cell.angle_beta   90.00
_cell.angle_gamma   90.00
#
_symmetry.space_group_name_H-M   'P 1'
#
loop_
_entity.id
_entity.type
_entity.pdbx_description
1 polymer ?
#
loop_
_entity_poly.entity_id
_entity_poly.type
_entity_poly.pdbx_seq_one_letter_code
_entity_poly.pdbx_strand_id
1 'polypeptide(L)'
;MTKVNYKKVGEQIIGIVGKDNITSMTHCATRLRFVVKNKDVIDKSKFEDMEIVKGTFYNGGQFQIILGPSIVNKVYDSLMEDSTNNFEVTQTVSIPPKNKFKYAIRILAGIFIAIMPGMVATGLFLGLKGAILNDSVLGLFGTSVSEVPKALNVVISVLTDTVFAFLPALICYSAFKTFGGSPVMGFVIGLMLVNPLLPNAYSVADPNSGVEPIYIFGFIPLVGYQGSVITSIFLGFIGSKFEKVLRKKMPNALDLMFTPFLVILVTVVSGLLVFGPILHYVETGIVYVVKAIIGIPGGIGGFFIGCLYPVTVMTGMHHLFFLIESTMLGQTGYNPLITVCAMFGFSNAAVCFAISMRVKKRNEKVMGIGSGVTQLLGVSEPALFGVTLRYGVRPMSIMILCSGLGGAVLSLLGIQANSYGLAVILSPLMYLYSWYQFGMYILIGVITFALAFTLTFIFASPDKILKKEQEKKEIENKLALNKNEWTKEQRYRSVKGMKHIEKAYLKNRVKHSKWRHKFHIQPKYGLLNDPNGFSYYNDKYYLFYQWFPYGAVHGLKHWNLVTSKNLVKWSNKGPKLIPTLDHESHGIFSGSSIVKDNQLYLFYTANKRDKNWERFSSQCLAIMDEKNKITKIEKPIIKEKPVGYTNNFRDPKIFLKDNFYYMVVGAQRENETGCILTYKSSDLKKWDYVGELDTKFKNFGSMWECPDITSVDNKDVLMISALNNKKDNLKNIHNAVYNIGKFDAEKNKYTTDQDFMPIDYGFDFYAVQTTESKDKEKILVGWVGLPDTDYPTDDESWANCLSIPRKLSIVNDKLYQTPVESIFSLRKKEQKLEKELENQSLKLENLESKNYELICELDTNGNGESGVKFRVGEKEFTSIYLDSKNKKIILDRNNSGILFSEKFGEIREIPYEKNKVKFDIFVDNSTVEIFINDGEYVMTSRIFPIEDSEDIEIFANKAKAKFDITKYNLK
;
A
#
# COMPACT_ATOMS: atom_id res chain seq x y z
N MET A 1 1.80 -46.95 -12.50
CA MET A 1 2.00 -45.49 -12.53
C MET A 1 1.68 -45.00 -13.93
N THR A 2 0.62 -44.23 -14.10
CA THR A 2 0.20 -43.67 -15.39
C THR A 2 1.29 -42.72 -15.89
N LYS A 3 1.77 -42.90 -17.12
CA LYS A 3 2.84 -42.08 -17.72
C LYS A 3 2.31 -40.64 -17.85
N VAL A 4 2.85 -39.70 -17.06
CA VAL A 4 2.41 -38.30 -17.06
C VAL A 4 2.65 -37.68 -18.44
N ASN A 5 1.60 -37.15 -19.06
CA ASN A 5 1.69 -36.43 -20.34
C ASN A 5 2.03 -34.96 -20.07
N TYR A 6 3.31 -34.61 -20.16
CA TYR A 6 3.81 -33.25 -19.86
C TYR A 6 3.27 -32.18 -20.81
N LYS A 7 3.00 -32.54 -22.08
CA LYS A 7 2.40 -31.62 -23.06
C LYS A 7 1.02 -31.16 -22.61
N LYS A 8 0.15 -32.10 -22.22
CA LYS A 8 -1.20 -31.80 -21.71
C LYS A 8 -1.17 -30.96 -20.43
N VAL A 9 -0.20 -31.22 -19.55
CA VAL A 9 0.02 -30.40 -18.34
C VAL A 9 0.43 -28.98 -18.72
N GLY A 10 1.32 -28.81 -19.69
CA GLY A 10 1.73 -27.51 -20.20
C GLY A 10 0.57 -26.71 -20.79
N GLU A 11 -0.25 -27.34 -21.64
CA GLU A 11 -1.44 -26.72 -22.24
C GLU A 11 -2.45 -26.25 -21.19
N GLN A 12 -2.69 -27.08 -20.16
CA GLN A 12 -3.56 -26.71 -19.04
C GLN A 12 -3.00 -25.51 -18.28
N ILE A 13 -1.68 -25.48 -18.03
CA ILE A 13 -1.04 -24.33 -17.36
C ILE A 13 -1.24 -23.06 -18.18
N ILE A 14 -0.97 -23.09 -19.49
CA ILE A 14 -1.15 -21.92 -20.37
C ILE A 14 -2.62 -21.49 -20.41
N GLY A 15 -3.56 -22.45 -20.46
CA GLY A 15 -4.99 -22.16 -20.44
C GLY A 15 -5.46 -21.46 -19.17
N ILE A 16 -4.90 -21.81 -18.01
CA ILE A 16 -5.24 -21.17 -16.73
C ILE A 16 -4.56 -19.80 -16.58
N VAL A 17 -3.31 -19.64 -17.02
CA VAL A 17 -2.62 -18.34 -16.99
C VAL A 17 -3.21 -17.36 -18.01
N GLY A 18 -3.70 -17.87 -19.14
CA GLY A 18 -4.18 -17.14 -20.30
C GLY A 18 -3.05 -16.82 -21.27
N LYS A 19 -3.13 -17.33 -22.51
CA LYS A 19 -2.07 -17.17 -23.52
C LYS A 19 -1.73 -15.70 -23.79
N ASP A 20 -2.75 -14.83 -23.90
CA ASP A 20 -2.58 -13.40 -24.15
C ASP A 20 -2.12 -12.59 -22.92
N ASN A 21 -2.22 -13.21 -21.74
CA ASN A 21 -1.79 -12.64 -20.48
C ASN A 21 -0.31 -12.91 -20.20
N ILE A 22 0.30 -13.91 -20.85
CA ILE A 22 1.71 -14.25 -20.71
C ILE A 22 2.55 -13.28 -21.56
N THR A 23 3.50 -12.60 -20.92
CA THR A 23 4.48 -11.73 -21.59
C THR A 23 5.78 -12.47 -21.85
N SER A 24 6.28 -13.23 -20.86
CA SER A 24 7.43 -14.12 -21.03
C SER A 24 7.38 -15.28 -20.05
N MET A 25 8.09 -16.37 -20.38
CA MET A 25 8.15 -17.58 -19.56
C MET A 25 9.62 -18.02 -19.38
N THR A 26 9.97 -18.37 -18.14
CA THR A 26 11.28 -18.94 -17.79
C THR A 26 11.11 -20.06 -16.76
N HIS A 27 12.14 -20.85 -16.51
CA HIS A 27 12.12 -21.81 -15.40
C HIS A 27 13.43 -21.78 -14.60
N CYS A 28 13.36 -22.27 -13.37
CA CYS A 28 14.52 -22.61 -12.56
C CYS A 28 14.46 -24.10 -12.18
N ALA A 29 15.35 -24.56 -11.30
CA ALA A 29 15.47 -25.98 -10.94
C ALA A 29 14.16 -26.65 -10.47
N THR A 30 13.20 -25.90 -9.93
CA THR A 30 11.95 -26.45 -9.36
C THR A 30 10.67 -25.72 -9.76
N ARG A 31 10.75 -24.62 -10.54
CA ARG A 31 9.61 -23.73 -10.78
C ARG A 31 9.54 -23.24 -12.21
N LEU A 32 8.31 -23.18 -12.74
CA LEU A 32 7.97 -22.48 -13.96
C LEU A 32 7.53 -21.06 -13.60
N ARG A 33 8.00 -20.05 -14.33
CA ARG A 33 7.79 -18.63 -14.03
C ARG A 33 7.22 -17.92 -15.24
N PHE A 34 6.15 -17.16 -15.02
CA PHE A 34 5.49 -16.33 -16.02
C PHE A 34 5.58 -14.86 -15.62
N VAL A 35 6.02 -14.00 -16.52
CA VAL A 35 5.72 -12.57 -16.46
C VAL A 35 4.34 -12.39 -17.09
N VAL A 36 3.42 -11.77 -16.36
CA VAL A 36 2.00 -11.67 -16.77
C VAL A 36 1.54 -10.21 -16.79
N LYS A 37 0.66 -9.86 -17.73
CA LYS A 37 0.12 -8.49 -17.89
C LYS A 37 -0.82 -8.12 -16.74
N ASN A 38 -1.69 -9.05 -16.36
CA ASN A 38 -2.63 -8.88 -15.25
C ASN A 38 -2.69 -10.16 -14.40
N LYS A 39 -2.27 -10.05 -13.13
CA LYS A 39 -2.26 -11.19 -12.20
C LYS A 39 -3.66 -11.61 -11.72
N ASP A 40 -4.62 -10.69 -11.73
CA ASP A 40 -5.93 -10.87 -11.09
C ASP A 40 -6.89 -11.68 -11.98
N VAL A 41 -6.53 -11.88 -13.25
CA VAL A 41 -7.23 -12.76 -14.21
C VAL A 41 -6.89 -14.24 -13.99
N ILE A 42 -5.80 -14.54 -13.26
CA ILE A 42 -5.32 -15.90 -13.06
C ILE A 42 -6.08 -16.55 -11.90
N ASP A 43 -6.94 -17.50 -12.23
CA ASP A 43 -7.66 -18.29 -11.24
C ASP A 43 -6.73 -19.32 -10.58
N LYS A 44 -6.19 -18.95 -9.41
CA LYS A 44 -5.26 -19.79 -8.64
C LYS A 44 -5.87 -21.11 -8.18
N SER A 45 -7.19 -21.18 -8.00
CA SER A 45 -7.86 -22.38 -7.49
C SER A 45 -7.72 -23.55 -8.45
N LYS A 46 -7.74 -23.28 -9.76
CA LYS A 46 -7.58 -24.29 -10.81
C LYS A 46 -6.21 -24.97 -10.81
N PHE A 47 -5.17 -24.32 -10.29
CA PHE A 47 -3.86 -24.94 -10.12
C PHE A 47 -3.80 -25.87 -8.91
N GLU A 48 -4.65 -25.67 -7.91
CA GLU A 48 -4.72 -26.55 -6.74
C GLU A 48 -5.33 -27.92 -7.08
N ASP A 49 -6.12 -27.99 -8.15
CA ASP A 49 -6.71 -29.23 -8.68
C ASP A 49 -5.74 -30.05 -9.56
N MET A 50 -4.61 -29.45 -9.98
CA MET A 50 -3.60 -30.14 -10.78
C MET A 50 -2.66 -30.94 -9.87
N GLU A 51 -2.73 -32.28 -9.94
CA GLU A 51 -1.94 -33.19 -9.08
C GLU A 51 -0.42 -32.97 -9.14
N ILE A 52 0.08 -32.48 -10.28
CA ILE A 52 1.51 -32.21 -10.51
C ILE A 52 1.98 -30.84 -9.99
N VAL A 53 1.05 -29.93 -9.68
CA VAL A 53 1.35 -28.59 -9.19
C VAL A 53 1.41 -28.62 -7.65
N LYS A 54 2.59 -28.35 -7.11
CA LYS A 54 2.85 -28.37 -5.66
C LYS A 54 2.52 -27.04 -4.97
N GLY A 55 2.21 -26.00 -5.76
CA GLY A 55 1.79 -24.69 -5.27
C GLY A 55 2.02 -23.58 -6.28
N THR A 56 1.36 -22.45 -6.08
CA THR A 56 1.54 -21.24 -6.90
C THR A 56 1.69 -20.02 -6.00
N PHE A 57 2.49 -19.04 -6.43
CA PHE A 57 2.60 -17.75 -5.75
C PHE A 57 3.05 -16.67 -6.71
N TYR A 58 2.82 -15.40 -6.34
CA TYR A 58 3.21 -14.25 -7.13
C TYR A 58 4.25 -13.44 -6.38
N ASN A 59 5.44 -13.24 -6.97
CA ASN A 59 6.52 -12.48 -6.34
C ASN A 59 7.38 -11.78 -7.40
N GLY A 60 7.79 -10.54 -7.12
CA GLY A 60 8.72 -9.79 -7.97
C GLY A 60 8.26 -9.56 -9.41
N GLY A 61 6.94 -9.39 -9.62
CA GLY A 61 6.35 -9.21 -10.96
C GLY A 61 6.11 -10.50 -11.74
N GLN A 62 6.37 -11.68 -11.14
CA GLN A 62 6.26 -12.98 -11.80
C GLN A 62 5.28 -13.90 -11.06
N PHE A 63 4.42 -14.57 -11.82
CA PHE A 63 3.61 -15.69 -11.36
C PHE A 63 4.44 -16.99 -11.43
N GLN A 64 4.59 -17.69 -10.31
CA GLN A 64 5.45 -18.88 -10.21
C GLN A 64 4.63 -20.11 -9.86
N ILE A 65 4.87 -21.20 -10.59
CA ILE A 65 4.25 -22.51 -10.40
C ILE A 65 5.34 -23.48 -9.94
N ILE A 66 5.14 -24.11 -8.79
CA ILE A 66 6.06 -25.08 -8.21
C ILE A 66 5.71 -26.47 -8.76
N LEU A 67 6.59 -27.04 -9.58
CA LEU A 67 6.43 -28.39 -10.12
C LEU A 67 7.40 -29.39 -9.46
N GLY A 68 8.51 -28.87 -8.92
CA GLY A 68 9.58 -29.65 -8.30
C GLY A 68 10.71 -30.01 -9.27
N PRO A 69 11.81 -30.60 -8.75
CA PRO A 69 12.98 -30.96 -9.54
C PRO A 69 12.64 -31.94 -10.67
N SER A 70 13.33 -31.84 -11.81
CA SER A 70 13.17 -32.67 -13.02
C SER A 70 11.85 -32.48 -13.79
N ILE A 71 10.70 -32.39 -13.11
CA ILE A 71 9.39 -32.20 -13.74
C ILE A 71 9.30 -30.86 -14.45
N VAL A 72 9.85 -29.81 -13.84
CA VAL A 72 9.81 -28.45 -14.41
C VAL A 72 10.46 -28.37 -15.79
N ASN A 73 11.59 -29.06 -15.99
CA ASN A 73 12.29 -29.08 -17.28
C ASN A 73 11.43 -29.77 -18.32
N LYS A 74 10.89 -30.95 -18.00
CA LYS A 74 10.03 -31.73 -18.91
C LYS A 74 8.76 -30.97 -19.34
N VAL A 75 8.15 -30.22 -18.43
CA VAL A 75 6.99 -29.37 -18.76
C VAL A 75 7.41 -28.17 -19.60
N TYR A 76 8.50 -27.49 -19.25
CA TYR A 76 9.01 -26.35 -20.01
C TYR A 76 9.41 -26.74 -21.45
N ASP A 77 10.16 -27.83 -21.61
CA ASP A 77 10.60 -28.33 -22.91
C ASP A 77 9.38 -28.68 -23.79
N SER A 78 8.36 -29.31 -23.22
CA SER A 78 7.11 -29.62 -23.95
C SER A 78 6.31 -28.39 -24.38
N LEU A 79 6.49 -27.25 -23.71
CA LEU A 79 5.87 -25.98 -24.07
C LEU A 79 6.66 -25.21 -25.14
N MET A 80 7.97 -25.46 -25.22
CA MET A 80 8.89 -24.87 -26.20
C MET A 80 8.86 -25.61 -27.54
N GLU A 81 8.59 -26.91 -27.55
CA GLU A 81 8.44 -27.72 -28.77
C GLU A 81 7.17 -27.40 -29.56
N ASP A 82 6.19 -26.71 -28.96
CA ASP A 82 4.95 -26.32 -29.63
C ASP A 82 5.14 -25.00 -30.41
N SER A 83 5.28 -25.10 -31.73
CA SER A 83 5.57 -23.99 -32.66
C SER A 83 4.49 -22.91 -32.75
N THR A 84 3.36 -23.08 -32.04
CA THR A 84 2.28 -22.08 -31.93
C THR A 84 2.48 -21.07 -30.80
N ASN A 85 3.54 -21.22 -30.01
CA ASN A 85 3.84 -20.38 -28.84
C ASN A 85 4.98 -19.39 -29.14
N ASN A 86 4.64 -18.22 -29.71
CA ASN A 86 5.59 -17.10 -29.92
C ASN A 86 5.90 -16.35 -28.61
N PHE A 87 6.49 -17.02 -27.63
CA PHE A 87 6.98 -16.35 -26.43
C PHE A 87 8.42 -15.87 -26.65
N GLU A 88 8.72 -14.60 -26.35
CA GLU A 88 10.10 -14.13 -26.33
C GLU A 88 10.89 -14.92 -25.27
N VAL A 89 11.88 -15.70 -25.71
CA VAL A 89 12.82 -16.39 -24.83
C VAL A 89 13.79 -15.37 -24.27
N THR A 90 13.37 -14.65 -23.23
CA THR A 90 14.26 -13.80 -22.45
C THR A 90 14.67 -14.52 -21.17
N GLN A 91 15.91 -15.00 -21.11
CA GLN A 91 16.48 -15.54 -19.87
C GLN A 91 16.63 -14.50 -18.75
N THR A 92 16.39 -13.21 -19.04
CA THR A 92 16.46 -12.13 -18.06
C THR A 92 15.56 -10.94 -18.43
N VAL A 93 14.27 -11.00 -18.07
CA VAL A 93 13.48 -9.76 -17.88
C VAL A 93 13.03 -9.70 -16.43
N SER A 94 13.67 -8.83 -15.67
CA SER A 94 13.13 -8.36 -14.40
C SER A 94 13.06 -6.85 -14.44
N ILE A 95 11.85 -6.33 -14.21
CA ILE A 95 11.59 -4.95 -13.82
C ILE A 95 12.62 -4.58 -12.73
N PRO A 96 13.44 -3.52 -12.90
CA PRO A 96 14.42 -3.15 -11.91
C PRO A 96 13.69 -2.78 -10.60
N PRO A 97 14.03 -3.41 -9.47
CA PRO A 97 13.38 -3.07 -8.21
C PRO A 97 13.76 -1.64 -7.81
N LYS A 98 12.79 -0.84 -7.33
CA LYS A 98 13.00 0.52 -6.77
C LYS A 98 14.12 0.59 -5.71
N ASN A 99 14.46 -0.54 -5.07
CA ASN A 99 15.48 -0.63 -4.03
C ASN A 99 16.82 -1.18 -4.58
N LYS A 100 17.82 -0.29 -4.67
CA LYS A 100 19.19 -0.58 -5.13
C LYS A 100 19.87 -1.73 -4.36
N PHE A 101 19.57 -1.90 -3.08
CA PHE A 101 20.14 -2.96 -2.23
C PHE A 101 19.63 -4.36 -2.63
N LYS A 102 18.32 -4.49 -2.88
CA LYS A 102 17.72 -5.75 -3.36
C LYS A 102 18.23 -6.14 -4.74
N TYR A 103 18.51 -5.16 -5.59
CA TYR A 103 19.12 -5.39 -6.90
C TYR A 103 20.54 -5.94 -6.78
N ALA A 104 21.37 -5.35 -5.92
CA ALA A 104 22.74 -5.80 -5.67
C ALA A 104 22.79 -7.26 -5.15
N ILE A 105 21.95 -7.60 -4.17
CA ILE A 105 21.84 -8.98 -3.65
C ILE A 105 21.43 -9.97 -4.74
N ARG A 106 20.49 -9.59 -5.61
CA ARG A 106 20.01 -10.46 -6.69
C ARG A 106 21.12 -10.75 -7.70
N ILE A 107 21.94 -9.75 -8.01
CA ILE A 107 23.13 -9.91 -8.86
C ILE A 107 24.09 -10.92 -8.21
N LEU A 108 24.41 -10.73 -6.92
CA LEU A 108 25.31 -11.64 -6.19
C LEU A 108 24.78 -13.09 -6.18
N ALA A 109 23.50 -13.29 -5.86
CA ALA A 109 22.88 -14.62 -5.88
C ALA A 109 22.94 -15.27 -7.27
N GLY A 110 22.73 -14.50 -8.34
CA GLY A 110 22.84 -14.98 -9.72
C GLY A 110 24.21 -15.56 -10.05
N ILE A 111 25.28 -14.96 -9.53
CA ILE A 111 26.65 -15.43 -9.74
C ILE A 111 26.85 -16.83 -9.15
N PHE A 112 26.36 -17.08 -7.92
CA PHE A 112 26.50 -18.39 -7.26
C PHE A 112 25.58 -19.47 -7.81
N ILE A 113 24.35 -19.13 -8.17
CA ILE A 113 23.39 -20.10 -8.71
C ILE A 113 23.94 -20.82 -9.94
N ALA A 114 24.71 -20.12 -10.78
CA ALA A 114 25.31 -20.69 -11.99
C ALA A 114 26.37 -21.76 -11.71
N ILE A 115 27.06 -21.69 -10.57
CA ILE A 115 28.17 -22.60 -10.22
C ILE A 115 27.75 -23.68 -9.21
N MET A 116 26.62 -23.49 -8.53
CA MET A 116 26.12 -24.35 -7.45
C MET A 116 26.05 -25.86 -7.78
N PRO A 117 25.62 -26.31 -8.98
CA PRO A 117 25.54 -27.75 -9.27
C PRO A 117 26.89 -28.48 -9.15
N GLY A 118 27.97 -27.85 -9.62
CA GLY A 118 29.32 -28.41 -9.51
C GLY A 118 29.77 -28.47 -8.05
N MET A 119 29.48 -27.42 -7.28
CA MET A 119 29.85 -27.35 -5.86
C MET A 119 29.12 -28.38 -5.00
N VAL A 120 27.84 -28.63 -5.26
CA VAL A 120 27.05 -29.65 -4.56
C VAL A 120 27.60 -31.05 -4.87
N ALA A 121 27.92 -31.34 -6.14
CA ALA A 121 28.50 -32.62 -6.52
C ALA A 121 29.86 -32.86 -5.83
N THR A 122 30.74 -31.85 -5.85
CA THR A 122 32.05 -31.94 -5.17
C THR A 122 31.92 -32.04 -3.65
N GLY A 123 30.99 -31.31 -3.02
CA GLY A 123 30.73 -31.41 -1.57
C GLY A 123 30.22 -32.80 -1.15
N LEU A 124 29.38 -33.43 -1.97
CA LEU A 124 28.96 -34.82 -1.80
C LEU A 124 30.15 -35.78 -1.85
N PHE A 125 31.03 -35.65 -2.85
CA PHE A 125 32.24 -36.45 -2.94
C PHE A 125 33.20 -36.21 -1.77
N LEU A 126 33.31 -34.98 -1.27
CA LEU A 126 34.14 -34.65 -0.12
C LEU A 126 33.60 -35.27 1.17
N GLY A 127 32.28 -35.24 1.37
CA GLY A 127 31.63 -35.95 2.47
C GLY A 127 31.81 -37.47 2.37
N LEU A 128 31.72 -38.03 1.16
CA LEU A 128 31.97 -39.45 0.91
C LEU A 128 33.44 -39.84 1.15
N LYS A 129 34.39 -39.01 0.71
CA LYS A 129 35.83 -39.14 1.02
C LYS A 129 36.04 -39.14 2.53
N GLY A 130 35.47 -38.17 3.24
CA GLY A 130 35.54 -38.08 4.70
C GLY A 130 34.85 -39.22 5.44
N ALA A 131 33.97 -39.97 4.78
CA ALA A 131 33.31 -41.14 5.34
C ALA A 131 34.07 -42.45 5.07
N ILE A 132 34.61 -42.61 3.86
CA ILE A 132 35.30 -43.83 3.45
C ILE A 132 36.77 -43.80 3.87
N LEU A 133 37.44 -42.65 3.80
CA LEU A 133 38.88 -42.50 4.01
C LEU A 133 39.22 -41.80 5.33
N ASN A 134 38.48 -42.12 6.38
CA ASN A 134 38.73 -41.61 7.73
C ASN A 134 39.35 -42.73 8.57
N ASP A 135 40.45 -42.46 9.28
CA ASP A 135 41.13 -43.45 10.11
C ASP A 135 40.20 -44.09 11.16
N SER A 136 39.21 -43.36 11.66
CA SER A 136 38.20 -43.89 12.60
C SER A 136 37.24 -44.88 11.93
N VAL A 137 36.97 -44.72 10.63
CA VAL A 137 36.09 -45.64 9.88
C VAL A 137 36.89 -46.79 9.31
N LEU A 138 38.04 -46.52 8.71
CA LEU A 138 38.98 -47.52 8.21
C LEU A 138 39.49 -48.44 9.33
N GLY A 139 39.67 -47.89 10.53
CA GLY A 139 40.00 -48.66 11.73
C GLY A 139 38.94 -49.69 12.12
N LEU A 140 37.66 -49.48 11.79
CA LEU A 140 36.60 -50.49 11.98
C LEU A 140 36.78 -51.71 11.05
N PHE A 141 37.50 -51.52 9.95
CA PHE A 141 37.82 -52.56 8.96
C PHE A 141 39.28 -53.05 9.08
N GLY A 142 40.01 -52.64 10.12
CA GLY A 142 41.39 -53.06 10.37
C GLY A 142 42.42 -52.48 9.40
N THR A 143 42.14 -51.35 8.77
CA THR A 143 43.03 -50.66 7.83
C THR A 143 43.19 -49.17 8.22
N SER A 144 44.09 -48.45 7.55
CA SER A 144 44.43 -47.06 7.84
C SER A 144 44.51 -46.23 6.55
N VAL A 145 44.42 -44.91 6.65
CA VAL A 145 44.57 -44.02 5.47
C VAL A 145 45.92 -44.22 4.79
N SER A 146 46.97 -44.58 5.54
CA SER A 146 48.31 -44.89 5.01
C SER A 146 48.37 -46.13 4.12
N GLU A 147 47.41 -47.06 4.23
CA GLU A 147 47.35 -48.28 3.42
C GLU A 147 46.55 -48.09 2.11
N VAL A 148 45.85 -46.95 1.98
CA VAL A 148 45.07 -46.64 0.78
C VAL A 148 46.03 -46.34 -0.38
N PRO A 149 45.88 -47.00 -1.55
CA PRO A 149 46.77 -46.79 -2.68
C PRO A 149 46.89 -45.31 -3.05
N LYS A 150 48.13 -44.81 -3.16
CA LYS A 150 48.40 -43.40 -3.50
C LYS A 150 47.66 -42.95 -4.76
N ALA A 151 47.58 -43.81 -5.79
CA ALA A 151 46.84 -43.53 -7.01
C ALA A 151 45.33 -43.29 -6.77
N LEU A 152 44.70 -44.07 -5.88
CA LEU A 152 43.29 -43.92 -5.52
C LEU A 152 43.06 -42.63 -4.73
N ASN A 153 43.96 -42.31 -3.79
CA ASN A 153 43.93 -41.05 -3.05
C ASN A 153 44.07 -39.82 -3.96
N VAL A 154 44.92 -39.90 -5.00
CA VAL A 154 45.05 -38.84 -6.01
C VAL A 154 43.76 -38.68 -6.82
N VAL A 155 43.17 -39.77 -7.32
CA VAL A 155 41.90 -39.71 -8.10
C VAL A 155 40.76 -39.13 -7.25
N ILE A 156 40.64 -39.57 -6.00
CA ILE A 156 39.63 -39.05 -5.08
C ILE A 156 39.88 -37.57 -4.79
N SER A 157 41.13 -37.15 -4.59
CA SER A 157 41.46 -35.74 -4.37
C SER A 157 41.19 -34.87 -5.60
N VAL A 158 41.39 -35.38 -6.81
CA VAL A 158 40.95 -34.68 -8.04
C VAL A 158 39.43 -34.48 -8.04
N LEU A 159 38.65 -35.48 -7.65
CA LEU A 159 37.19 -35.35 -7.57
C LEU A 159 36.71 -34.38 -6.48
N THR A 160 37.44 -34.30 -5.35
CA THR A 160 37.02 -33.50 -4.19
C THR A 160 37.58 -32.08 -4.16
N ASP A 161 38.76 -31.83 -4.75
CA ASP A 161 39.50 -30.59 -4.49
C ASP A 161 39.44 -29.62 -5.69
N THR A 162 39.18 -30.12 -6.91
CA THR A 162 39.24 -29.34 -8.16
C THR A 162 38.29 -28.13 -8.17
N VAL A 163 37.02 -28.32 -7.83
CA VAL A 163 36.02 -27.22 -7.87
C VAL A 163 36.37 -26.10 -6.88
N PHE A 164 37.01 -26.44 -5.75
CA PHE A 164 37.43 -25.46 -4.75
C PHE A 164 38.75 -24.77 -5.12
N ALA A 165 39.71 -25.52 -5.66
CA ALA A 165 40.97 -24.98 -6.15
C ALA A 165 40.76 -23.96 -7.27
N PHE A 166 39.76 -24.20 -8.14
CA PHE A 166 39.41 -23.32 -9.27
C PHE A 166 38.15 -22.49 -9.02
N LEU A 167 37.73 -22.33 -7.76
CA LEU A 167 36.52 -21.55 -7.41
C LEU A 167 36.57 -20.10 -7.95
N PRO A 168 37.69 -19.37 -7.88
CA PRO A 168 37.84 -18.06 -8.54
C PRO A 168 37.56 -18.07 -10.04
N ALA A 169 37.98 -19.12 -10.77
CA ALA A 169 37.71 -19.25 -12.19
C ALA A 169 36.21 -19.36 -12.49
N LEU A 170 35.51 -20.20 -11.73
CA LEU A 170 34.06 -20.38 -11.85
C LEU A 170 33.28 -19.10 -11.50
N ILE A 171 33.71 -18.39 -10.45
CA ILE A 171 33.10 -17.13 -10.03
C ILE A 171 33.34 -16.03 -11.07
N CYS A 172 34.57 -15.85 -11.55
CA CYS A 172 34.87 -14.83 -12.56
C CYS A 172 34.13 -15.12 -13.88
N TYR A 173 34.05 -16.38 -14.32
CA TYR A 173 33.21 -16.78 -15.45
C TYR A 173 31.76 -16.34 -15.27
N SER A 174 31.18 -16.66 -14.11
CA SER A 174 29.79 -16.35 -13.79
C SER A 174 29.54 -14.85 -13.62
N ALA A 175 30.48 -14.12 -13.02
CA ALA A 175 30.43 -12.67 -12.87
C ALA A 175 30.50 -11.95 -14.23
N PHE A 176 31.43 -12.35 -15.11
CA PHE A 176 31.49 -11.80 -16.48
C PHE A 176 30.18 -12.05 -17.24
N LYS A 177 29.63 -13.27 -17.16
CA LYS A 177 28.32 -13.59 -17.75
C LYS A 177 27.22 -12.69 -17.19
N THR A 178 27.19 -12.49 -15.87
CA THR A 178 26.16 -11.69 -15.18
C THR A 178 26.24 -10.20 -15.51
N PHE A 179 27.45 -9.64 -15.60
CA PHE A 179 27.66 -8.23 -15.92
C PHE A 179 27.75 -7.96 -17.43
N GLY A 180 27.64 -9.00 -18.27
CA GLY A 180 27.56 -8.96 -19.72
C GLY A 180 28.89 -8.79 -20.45
N GLY A 181 29.99 -9.23 -19.84
CA GLY A 181 31.29 -9.41 -20.51
C GLY A 181 31.46 -10.84 -21.05
N SER A 182 32.60 -11.14 -21.67
CA SER A 182 32.97 -12.45 -22.20
C SER A 182 33.23 -13.47 -21.06
N PRO A 183 32.39 -14.51 -20.91
CA PRO A 183 32.55 -15.48 -19.83
C PRO A 183 33.88 -16.24 -19.90
N VAL A 184 34.37 -16.54 -21.11
CA VAL A 184 35.66 -17.20 -21.35
C VAL A 184 36.80 -16.36 -20.79
N MET A 185 36.76 -15.04 -21.00
CA MET A 185 37.79 -14.12 -20.53
C MET A 185 37.77 -14.02 -18.99
N GLY A 186 36.57 -13.97 -18.40
CA GLY A 186 36.41 -14.07 -16.95
C GLY A 186 36.98 -15.38 -16.39
N PHE A 187 36.72 -16.51 -17.04
CA PHE A 187 37.26 -17.81 -16.64
C PHE A 187 38.79 -17.81 -16.65
N VAL A 188 39.41 -17.31 -17.72
CA VAL A 188 40.87 -17.20 -17.85
C VAL A 188 41.46 -16.30 -16.76
N ILE A 189 40.86 -15.13 -16.49
CA ILE A 189 41.30 -14.23 -15.41
C ILE A 189 41.26 -14.97 -14.07
N GLY A 190 40.17 -15.67 -13.77
CA GLY A 190 40.08 -16.40 -12.51
C GLY A 190 41.04 -17.60 -12.41
N LEU A 191 41.37 -18.27 -13.52
CA LEU A 191 42.45 -19.28 -13.55
C LEU A 191 43.82 -18.67 -13.24
N MET A 192 44.09 -17.47 -13.73
CA MET A 192 45.35 -16.76 -13.46
C MET A 192 45.48 -16.37 -11.99
N LEU A 193 44.37 -16.06 -11.31
CA LEU A 193 44.36 -15.75 -9.86
C LEU A 193 44.67 -16.97 -8.98
N VAL A 194 44.52 -18.19 -9.50
CA VAL A 194 44.81 -19.44 -8.78
C VAL A 194 45.90 -20.25 -9.47
N ASN A 195 46.73 -19.60 -10.28
CA ASN A 195 47.80 -20.26 -10.99
C ASN A 195 48.74 -20.97 -10.00
N PRO A 196 49.13 -22.24 -10.25
CA PRO A 196 50.05 -22.97 -9.37
C PRO A 196 51.43 -22.33 -9.18
N LEU A 197 51.82 -21.36 -10.03
CA LEU A 197 53.02 -20.55 -9.86
C LEU A 197 52.92 -19.55 -8.70
N LEU A 198 51.71 -19.24 -8.24
CA LEU A 198 51.49 -18.40 -7.07
C LEU A 198 51.50 -19.26 -5.80
N PRO A 199 52.09 -18.79 -4.68
CA PRO A 199 51.97 -19.47 -3.39
C PRO A 199 50.50 -19.78 -3.08
N ASN A 200 50.21 -21.03 -2.73
CA ASN A 200 48.83 -21.44 -2.46
C ASN A 200 48.31 -20.72 -1.20
N ALA A 201 47.16 -20.04 -1.31
CA ALA A 201 46.58 -19.29 -0.18
C ALA A 201 46.37 -20.13 1.07
N TYR A 202 45.95 -21.39 0.93
CA TYR A 202 45.73 -22.27 2.08
C TYR A 202 47.04 -22.65 2.76
N SER A 203 48.09 -22.90 1.98
CA SER A 203 49.42 -23.17 2.53
C SER A 203 49.97 -21.94 3.25
N VAL A 204 49.87 -20.75 2.65
CA VAL A 204 50.32 -19.49 3.29
C VAL A 204 49.55 -19.19 4.58
N ALA A 205 48.28 -19.60 4.67
CA ALA A 205 47.47 -19.42 5.87
C ALA A 205 47.76 -20.45 6.98
N ASP A 206 48.36 -21.60 6.66
CA ASP A 206 48.74 -22.63 7.64
C ASP A 206 50.14 -22.37 8.20
N PRO A 207 50.28 -22.05 9.51
CA PRO A 207 51.58 -21.80 10.14
C PRO A 207 52.55 -22.99 10.07
N ASN A 208 52.05 -24.20 9.83
CA ASN A 208 52.86 -25.43 9.79
C ASN A 208 53.32 -25.80 8.37
N SER A 209 52.92 -25.05 7.34
CA SER A 209 53.22 -25.39 5.95
C SER A 209 54.65 -25.01 5.51
N GLY A 210 55.27 -24.05 6.20
CA GLY A 210 56.56 -23.46 5.80
C GLY A 210 56.51 -22.63 4.51
N VAL A 211 55.32 -22.32 3.98
CA VAL A 211 55.14 -21.56 2.74
C VAL A 211 54.90 -20.09 3.04
N GLU A 212 55.80 -19.21 2.60
CA GLU A 212 55.66 -17.77 2.75
C GLU A 212 55.13 -17.08 1.47
N PRO A 213 54.44 -15.93 1.59
CA PRO A 213 54.04 -15.14 0.45
C PRO A 213 55.26 -14.54 -0.26
N ILE A 214 55.20 -14.39 -1.59
CA ILE A 214 56.25 -13.71 -2.35
C ILE A 214 56.02 -12.19 -2.23
N TYR A 215 57.01 -11.41 -1.78
CA TYR A 215 56.82 -9.96 -1.65
C TYR A 215 57.27 -9.19 -2.90
N ILE A 216 56.35 -8.41 -3.47
CA ILE A 216 56.65 -7.43 -4.52
C ILE A 216 56.88 -6.06 -3.85
N PHE A 217 57.95 -5.38 -4.25
CA PHE A 217 58.42 -4.11 -3.66
C PHE A 217 58.71 -4.15 -2.15
N GLY A 218 58.81 -5.35 -1.56
CA GLY A 218 59.10 -5.55 -0.13
C GLY A 218 57.89 -5.41 0.81
N PHE A 219 56.69 -5.10 0.29
CA PHE A 219 55.50 -4.90 1.14
C PHE A 219 54.18 -5.43 0.55
N ILE A 220 54.11 -5.81 -0.73
CA ILE A 220 52.89 -6.34 -1.34
C ILE A 220 53.00 -7.87 -1.38
N PRO A 221 52.16 -8.61 -0.63
CA PRO A 221 52.16 -10.07 -0.68
C PRO A 221 51.51 -10.57 -1.98
N LEU A 222 52.28 -11.31 -2.77
CA LEU A 222 51.83 -12.04 -3.95
C LEU A 222 51.52 -13.48 -3.55
N VAL A 223 50.23 -13.77 -3.45
CA VAL A 223 49.67 -15.08 -3.10
C VAL A 223 48.57 -15.40 -4.10
N GLY A 224 48.31 -16.69 -4.33
CA GLY A 224 47.11 -17.12 -5.04
C GLY A 224 45.86 -16.73 -4.27
N TYR A 225 44.72 -16.70 -4.96
CA TYR A 225 43.43 -16.35 -4.36
C TYR A 225 42.51 -17.57 -4.26
N GLN A 226 43.07 -18.77 -4.03
CA GLN A 226 42.29 -19.99 -3.85
C GLN A 226 41.29 -19.78 -2.71
N GLY A 227 40.01 -20.07 -2.96
CA GLY A 227 38.93 -19.85 -1.97
C GLY A 227 38.50 -18.38 -1.75
N SER A 228 39.12 -17.39 -2.40
CA SER A 228 38.73 -15.98 -2.29
C SER A 228 37.56 -15.65 -3.21
N VAL A 229 36.44 -15.28 -2.60
CA VAL A 229 35.16 -15.14 -3.28
C VAL A 229 34.86 -13.69 -3.60
N ILE A 230 35.12 -12.78 -2.66
CA ILE A 230 34.90 -11.33 -2.83
C ILE A 230 35.83 -10.81 -3.90
N THR A 231 37.11 -11.20 -3.85
CA THR A 231 38.12 -10.82 -4.83
C THR A 231 37.70 -11.23 -6.25
N SER A 232 37.22 -12.46 -6.41
CA SER A 232 36.77 -13.01 -7.69
C SER A 232 35.54 -12.29 -8.25
N ILE A 233 34.54 -11.99 -7.42
CA ILE A 233 33.34 -11.24 -7.83
C ILE A 233 33.72 -9.82 -8.25
N PHE A 234 34.57 -9.16 -7.46
CA PHE A 234 34.97 -7.78 -7.69
C PHE A 234 35.79 -7.63 -8.97
N LEU A 235 36.76 -8.51 -9.20
CA LEU A 235 37.54 -8.53 -10.44
C LEU A 235 36.69 -8.92 -11.65
N GLY A 236 35.72 -9.84 -11.48
CA GLY A 236 34.71 -10.13 -12.49
C GLY A 236 33.88 -8.90 -12.87
N PHE A 237 33.49 -8.08 -11.89
CA PHE A 237 32.75 -6.84 -12.11
C PHE A 237 33.60 -5.77 -12.82
N ILE A 238 34.79 -5.46 -12.30
CA ILE A 238 35.66 -4.45 -12.92
C ILE A 238 36.08 -4.90 -14.32
N GLY A 239 36.52 -6.15 -14.47
CA GLY A 239 36.97 -6.69 -15.75
C GLY A 239 35.89 -6.66 -16.81
N SER A 240 34.66 -7.05 -16.48
CA SER A 240 33.53 -7.00 -17.44
C SER A 240 33.11 -5.58 -17.80
N LYS A 241 33.18 -4.62 -16.87
CA LYS A 241 32.93 -3.20 -17.16
C LYS A 241 34.03 -2.62 -18.03
N PHE A 242 35.28 -2.94 -17.73
CA PHE A 242 36.43 -2.51 -18.51
C PHE A 242 36.38 -3.07 -19.93
N GLU A 243 36.03 -4.36 -20.09
CA GLU A 243 35.80 -4.97 -21.40
C GLU A 243 34.76 -4.19 -22.20
N LYS A 244 33.60 -3.88 -21.63
CA LYS A 244 32.55 -3.12 -22.32
C LYS A 244 33.02 -1.73 -22.76
N VAL A 245 33.79 -1.05 -21.91
CA VAL A 245 34.35 0.27 -22.23
C VAL A 245 35.35 0.16 -23.36
N LEU A 246 36.25 -0.84 -23.33
CA LEU A 246 37.22 -1.06 -24.39
C LEU A 246 36.54 -1.47 -25.70
N ARG A 247 35.60 -2.42 -25.70
CA ARG A 247 34.83 -2.80 -26.91
C ARG A 247 34.09 -1.62 -27.54
N LYS A 248 33.63 -0.65 -26.73
CA LYS A 248 32.96 0.55 -27.24
C LYS A 248 33.93 1.59 -27.82
N LYS A 249 35.17 1.64 -27.32
CA LYS A 249 36.16 2.66 -27.69
C LYS A 249 37.21 2.17 -28.69
N MET A 250 37.44 0.86 -28.77
CA MET A 250 38.48 0.27 -29.61
C MET A 250 38.04 0.27 -31.07
N PRO A 251 38.90 0.69 -32.02
CA PRO A 251 38.63 0.53 -33.44
C PRO A 251 38.36 -0.93 -33.79
N ASN A 252 37.38 -1.20 -34.65
CA ASN A 252 36.94 -2.57 -34.99
C ASN A 252 38.08 -3.50 -35.46
N ALA A 253 39.08 -2.95 -36.16
CA ALA A 253 40.25 -3.70 -36.62
C ALA A 253 41.17 -4.19 -35.47
N LEU A 254 41.14 -3.52 -34.32
CA LEU A 254 41.98 -3.80 -33.16
C LEU A 254 41.21 -4.50 -32.02
N ASP A 255 39.88 -4.42 -32.00
CA ASP A 255 39.04 -4.95 -30.90
C ASP A 255 39.27 -6.45 -30.65
N LEU A 256 39.39 -7.25 -31.70
CA LEU A 256 39.52 -8.71 -31.57
C LEU A 256 40.83 -9.11 -30.85
N MET A 257 41.91 -8.35 -31.01
CA MET A 257 43.22 -8.64 -30.42
C MET A 257 43.47 -7.87 -29.13
N PHE A 258 43.32 -6.54 -29.15
CA PHE A 258 43.77 -5.67 -28.08
C PHE A 258 42.79 -5.60 -26.92
N THR A 259 41.47 -5.72 -27.16
CA THR A 259 40.50 -5.66 -26.07
C THR A 259 40.67 -6.84 -25.11
N PRO A 260 40.73 -8.11 -25.57
CA PRO A 260 40.98 -9.22 -24.65
C PRO A 260 42.33 -9.13 -23.93
N PHE A 261 43.39 -8.73 -24.65
CA PHE A 261 44.73 -8.56 -24.08
C PHE A 261 44.74 -7.53 -22.93
N LEU A 262 44.22 -6.33 -23.18
CA LEU A 262 44.21 -5.25 -22.18
C LEU A 262 43.32 -5.59 -20.98
N VAL A 263 42.16 -6.21 -21.20
CA VAL A 263 41.28 -6.58 -20.09
C VAL A 263 41.95 -7.61 -19.18
N ILE A 264 42.53 -8.66 -19.74
CA ILE A 264 43.24 -9.68 -18.95
C ILE A 264 44.43 -9.05 -18.21
N LEU A 265 45.30 -8.33 -18.93
CA LEU A 265 46.50 -7.72 -18.36
C LEU A 265 46.17 -6.79 -17.20
N VAL A 266 45.29 -5.81 -17.42
CA VAL A 266 44.96 -4.80 -16.40
C VAL A 266 44.19 -5.43 -15.23
N THR A 267 43.26 -6.34 -15.49
CA THR A 267 42.44 -6.95 -14.42
C THR A 267 43.28 -7.89 -13.55
N VAL A 268 44.18 -8.68 -14.13
CA VAL A 268 45.03 -9.61 -13.37
C VAL A 268 46.11 -8.85 -12.59
N VAL A 269 46.79 -7.88 -13.22
CA VAL A 269 47.83 -7.08 -12.53
C VAL A 269 47.21 -6.28 -11.38
N SER A 270 46.10 -5.58 -11.62
CA SER A 270 45.41 -4.86 -10.53
C SER A 270 44.82 -5.80 -9.48
N GLY A 271 44.37 -6.98 -9.89
CA GLY A 271 43.87 -8.02 -8.98
C GLY A 271 44.94 -8.55 -8.04
N LEU A 272 46.12 -8.88 -8.55
CA LEU A 272 47.21 -9.43 -7.74
C LEU A 272 47.90 -8.36 -6.87
N LEU A 273 48.10 -7.14 -7.39
CA LEU A 273 48.94 -6.12 -6.73
C LEU A 273 48.16 -5.13 -5.86
N VAL A 274 46.88 -4.88 -6.16
CA VAL A 274 46.11 -3.80 -5.51
C VAL A 274 44.86 -4.35 -4.85
N PHE A 275 43.92 -4.86 -5.64
CA PHE A 275 42.60 -5.21 -5.14
C PHE A 275 42.62 -6.47 -4.29
N GLY A 276 43.45 -7.46 -4.64
CA GLY A 276 43.55 -8.71 -3.91
C GLY A 276 43.98 -8.54 -2.46
N PRO A 277 45.10 -7.86 -2.14
CA PRO A 277 45.49 -7.63 -0.74
C PRO A 277 44.45 -6.82 0.05
N ILE A 278 43.84 -5.81 -0.58
CA ILE A 278 42.80 -4.98 0.04
C ILE A 278 41.56 -5.81 0.36
N LEU A 279 41.06 -6.59 -0.61
CA LEU A 279 39.85 -7.38 -0.46
C LEU A 279 40.07 -8.58 0.46
N HIS A 280 41.27 -9.14 0.50
CA HIS A 280 41.63 -10.19 1.46
C HIS A 280 41.57 -9.69 2.91
N TYR A 281 41.97 -8.44 3.18
CA TYR A 281 41.79 -7.82 4.49
C TYR A 281 40.30 -7.70 4.85
N VAL A 282 39.46 -7.31 3.89
CA VAL A 282 37.99 -7.25 4.06
C VAL A 282 37.41 -8.64 4.34
N GLU A 283 37.82 -9.66 3.58
CA GLU A 283 37.38 -11.06 3.76
C GLU A 283 37.69 -11.57 5.17
N THR A 284 38.92 -11.36 5.65
CA THR A 284 39.35 -11.73 6.99
C THR A 284 38.57 -10.97 8.08
N GLY A 285 38.29 -9.68 7.85
CA GLY A 285 37.46 -8.88 8.76
C GLY A 285 36.03 -9.42 8.88
N ILE A 286 35.41 -9.84 7.76
CA ILE A 286 34.07 -10.45 7.76
C ILE A 286 34.07 -11.78 8.53
N VAL A 287 35.07 -12.63 8.31
CA VAL A 287 35.24 -13.88 9.05
C VAL A 287 35.37 -13.62 10.55
N TYR A 288 36.16 -12.63 10.94
CA TYR A 288 36.32 -12.24 12.35
C TYR A 288 34.99 -11.80 12.98
N VAL A 289 34.22 -10.94 12.31
CA VAL A 289 32.91 -10.48 12.80
C VAL A 289 31.95 -11.65 12.97
N VAL A 290 31.87 -12.56 12.00
CA VAL A 290 30.98 -13.72 12.08
C VAL A 290 31.38 -14.65 13.20
N LYS A 291 32.68 -14.92 13.38
CA LYS A 291 33.19 -15.67 14.54
C LYS A 291 32.87 -15.00 15.86
N ALA A 292 33.00 -13.67 15.94
CA ALA A 292 32.66 -12.91 17.14
C ALA A 292 31.16 -13.03 17.47
N ILE A 293 30.28 -13.00 16.45
CA ILE A 293 28.84 -13.22 16.63
C ILE A 293 28.57 -14.65 17.11
N ILE A 294 29.15 -15.68 16.49
CA ILE A 294 28.98 -17.08 16.91
C ILE A 294 29.51 -17.28 18.34
N GLY A 295 30.63 -16.66 18.68
CA GLY A 295 31.30 -16.77 19.97
C GLY A 295 30.65 -16.00 21.13
N ILE A 296 29.51 -15.32 20.91
CA ILE A 296 28.78 -14.66 22.01
C ILE A 296 28.41 -15.72 23.07
N PRO A 297 28.74 -15.49 24.36
CA PRO A 297 28.58 -16.49 25.41
C PRO A 297 27.11 -16.88 25.60
N GLY A 298 26.89 -18.06 26.19
CA GLY A 298 25.53 -18.56 26.47
C GLY A 298 24.76 -19.06 25.24
N GLY A 299 25.41 -19.23 24.08
CA GLY A 299 24.78 -19.71 22.85
C GLY A 299 23.93 -18.67 22.13
N ILE A 300 23.95 -17.42 22.60
CA ILE A 300 23.15 -16.32 22.04
C ILE A 300 23.52 -16.06 20.58
N GLY A 301 24.80 -16.20 20.25
CA GLY A 301 25.32 -16.11 18.89
C GLY A 301 24.67 -17.10 17.93
N GLY A 302 24.73 -18.38 18.30
CA GLY A 302 24.06 -19.47 17.59
C GLY A 302 22.54 -19.29 17.52
N PHE A 303 21.91 -18.80 18.58
CA PHE A 303 20.47 -18.49 18.59
C PHE A 303 20.10 -17.45 17.55
N PHE A 304 20.84 -16.34 17.51
CA PHE A 304 20.59 -15.25 16.59
C PHE A 304 20.75 -15.69 15.13
N ILE A 305 21.84 -16.37 14.82
CA ILE A 305 22.10 -16.89 13.47
C ILE A 305 21.05 -17.93 13.08
N GLY A 306 20.71 -18.86 13.98
CA GLY A 306 19.69 -19.89 13.75
C GLY A 306 18.28 -19.31 13.54
N CYS A 307 17.96 -18.15 14.11
CA CYS A 307 16.73 -17.42 13.82
C CYS A 307 16.79 -16.63 12.51
N LEU A 308 17.96 -16.04 12.20
CA LEU A 308 18.17 -15.22 11.02
C LEU A 308 18.15 -16.06 9.74
N TYR A 309 18.75 -17.25 9.77
CA TYR A 309 18.92 -18.09 8.58
C TYR A 309 17.58 -18.45 7.88
N PRO A 310 16.52 -18.93 8.55
CA PRO A 310 15.22 -19.14 7.90
C PRO A 310 14.66 -17.88 7.23
N VAL A 311 14.93 -16.69 7.78
CA VAL A 311 14.47 -15.41 7.23
C VAL A 311 15.23 -15.07 5.95
N THR A 312 16.53 -15.33 5.90
CA THR A 312 17.34 -15.14 4.69
C THR A 312 17.03 -16.19 3.63
N VAL A 313 16.57 -17.39 4.00
CA VAL A 313 16.06 -18.39 3.04
C VAL A 313 14.79 -17.88 2.35
N MET A 314 13.85 -17.28 3.10
CA MET A 314 12.64 -16.68 2.51
C MET A 314 12.94 -15.60 1.45
N THR A 315 14.00 -14.83 1.64
CA THR A 315 14.41 -13.76 0.72
C THR A 315 15.39 -14.21 -0.36
N GLY A 316 15.89 -15.46 -0.31
CA GLY A 316 16.97 -15.96 -1.16
C GLY A 316 18.36 -15.43 -0.79
N MET A 317 18.47 -14.64 0.29
CA MET A 317 19.74 -14.08 0.78
C MET A 317 20.65 -15.10 1.46
N HIS A 318 20.14 -16.28 1.81
CA HIS A 318 20.92 -17.35 2.43
C HIS A 318 22.12 -17.80 1.57
N HIS A 319 22.08 -17.64 0.25
CA HIS A 319 23.25 -17.89 -0.62
C HIS A 319 24.46 -16.99 -0.31
N LEU A 320 24.27 -15.86 0.40
CA LEU A 320 25.38 -15.03 0.88
C LEU A 320 26.14 -15.67 2.04
N PHE A 321 25.51 -16.58 2.78
CA PHE A 321 26.19 -17.32 3.86
C PHE A 321 27.26 -18.22 3.26
N PHE A 322 27.02 -18.74 2.04
CA PHE A 322 28.01 -19.54 1.33
C PHE A 322 29.35 -18.83 1.16
N LEU A 323 29.33 -17.54 0.80
CA LEU A 323 30.55 -16.73 0.66
C LEU A 323 31.38 -16.71 1.96
N ILE A 324 30.69 -16.55 3.09
CA ILE A 324 31.31 -16.50 4.42
C ILE A 324 31.83 -17.89 4.79
N GLU A 325 31.02 -18.92 4.59
CA GLU A 325 31.34 -20.33 4.88
C GLU A 325 32.58 -20.81 4.12
N SER A 326 32.69 -20.50 2.82
CA SER A 326 33.86 -20.86 2.02
C SER A 326 35.14 -20.16 2.49
N THR A 327 35.05 -18.88 2.86
CA THR A 327 36.21 -18.12 3.37
C THR A 327 36.61 -18.63 4.75
N MET A 328 35.65 -18.96 5.63
CA MET A 328 35.93 -19.54 6.94
C MET A 328 36.61 -20.91 6.83
N LEU A 329 36.10 -21.78 5.96
CA LEU A 329 36.69 -23.09 5.73
C LEU A 329 38.12 -22.96 5.18
N GLY A 330 38.32 -22.04 4.22
CA GLY A 330 39.62 -21.78 3.62
C GLY A 330 40.66 -21.22 4.61
N GLN A 331 40.26 -20.35 5.53
CA GLN A 331 41.18 -19.74 6.50
C GLN A 331 41.42 -20.59 7.75
N THR A 332 40.47 -21.46 8.13
CA THR A 332 40.44 -22.04 9.48
C THR A 332 40.29 -23.56 9.51
N GLY A 333 40.03 -24.18 8.35
CA GLY A 333 39.73 -25.61 8.24
C GLY A 333 38.36 -26.02 8.77
N TYR A 334 37.62 -25.11 9.41
CA TYR A 334 36.32 -25.40 10.03
C TYR A 334 35.23 -24.39 9.66
N ASN A 335 33.99 -24.87 9.73
CA ASN A 335 32.78 -24.13 9.41
C ASN A 335 31.71 -24.36 10.50
N PRO A 336 31.71 -23.57 11.60
CA PRO A 336 30.64 -23.59 12.60
C PRO A 336 29.34 -22.94 12.12
N LEU A 337 29.40 -22.10 11.08
CA LEU A 337 28.24 -21.37 10.57
C LEU A 337 27.22 -22.32 9.92
N ILE A 338 27.67 -23.25 9.07
CA ILE A 338 26.78 -24.23 8.43
C ILE A 338 26.10 -25.13 9.46
N THR A 339 26.78 -25.45 10.55
CA THR A 339 26.28 -26.28 11.65
C THR A 339 25.05 -25.65 12.31
N VAL A 340 25.13 -24.35 12.63
CA VAL A 340 24.01 -23.59 13.20
C VAL A 340 22.87 -23.47 12.19
N CYS A 341 23.18 -23.16 10.93
CA CYS A 341 22.19 -22.99 9.86
C CYS A 341 21.43 -24.29 9.54
N ALA A 342 22.04 -25.46 9.71
CA ALA A 342 21.42 -26.74 9.41
C ALA A 342 20.17 -27.05 10.25
N MET A 343 20.04 -26.45 11.44
CA MET A 343 18.89 -26.65 12.34
C MET A 343 17.57 -26.15 11.76
N PHE A 344 17.62 -25.17 10.85
CA PHE A 344 16.46 -24.76 10.06
C PHE A 344 15.84 -25.93 9.31
N GLY A 345 16.66 -26.80 8.72
CA GLY A 345 16.15 -27.90 7.91
C GLY A 345 15.44 -28.97 8.74
N PHE A 346 15.97 -29.33 9.91
CA PHE A 346 15.28 -30.21 10.86
C PHE A 346 13.97 -29.59 11.35
N SER A 347 13.99 -28.31 11.73
CA SER A 347 12.81 -27.62 12.25
C SER A 347 11.71 -27.46 11.19
N ASN A 348 12.06 -27.08 9.97
CA ASN A 348 11.11 -26.88 8.87
C ASN A 348 10.50 -28.21 8.40
N ALA A 349 11.30 -29.29 8.37
CA ALA A 349 10.79 -30.63 8.08
C ALA A 349 9.79 -31.09 9.15
N ALA A 350 10.13 -30.91 10.44
CA ALA A 350 9.27 -31.27 11.55
C ALA A 350 7.91 -30.56 11.51
N VAL A 351 7.90 -29.26 11.19
CA VAL A 351 6.68 -28.47 11.00
C VAL A 351 5.83 -29.06 9.87
N CYS A 352 6.45 -29.45 8.75
CA CYS A 352 5.74 -30.06 7.63
C CYS A 352 5.09 -31.39 8.02
N PHE A 353 5.80 -32.27 8.73
CA PHE A 353 5.23 -33.52 9.22
C PHE A 353 4.10 -33.30 10.22
N ALA A 354 4.28 -32.39 11.19
CA ALA A 354 3.27 -32.07 12.20
C ALA A 354 1.98 -31.54 11.56
N ILE A 355 2.08 -30.63 10.60
CA ILE A 355 0.92 -30.12 9.84
C ILE A 355 0.26 -31.26 9.05
N SER A 356 1.05 -32.08 8.34
CA SER A 356 0.52 -33.18 7.52
C SER A 356 -0.31 -34.19 8.32
N MET A 357 0.03 -34.40 9.59
CA MET A 357 -0.73 -35.30 10.47
C MET A 357 -2.03 -34.68 10.98
N ARG A 358 -2.17 -33.35 10.95
CA ARG A 358 -3.37 -32.64 11.41
C ARG A 358 -4.32 -32.21 10.29
N VAL A 359 -3.89 -32.28 9.04
CA VAL A 359 -4.69 -31.91 7.87
C VAL A 359 -5.60 -33.08 7.46
N LYS A 360 -6.86 -32.78 7.11
CA LYS A 360 -7.87 -33.78 6.70
C LYS A 360 -7.79 -34.17 5.22
N LYS A 361 -7.40 -33.25 4.34
CA LYS A 361 -7.36 -33.49 2.89
C LYS A 361 -6.15 -34.35 2.50
N ARG A 362 -6.40 -35.41 1.72
CA ARG A 362 -5.37 -36.35 1.26
C ARG A 362 -4.23 -35.68 0.48
N ASN A 363 -4.55 -34.79 -0.46
CA ASN A 363 -3.55 -34.13 -1.31
C ASN A 363 -2.61 -33.24 -0.49
N GLU A 364 -3.14 -32.47 0.46
CA GLU A 364 -2.34 -31.62 1.34
C GLU A 364 -1.46 -32.43 2.30
N LYS A 365 -1.94 -33.58 2.78
CA LYS A 365 -1.16 -34.53 3.58
C LYS A 365 0.02 -35.11 2.80
N VAL A 366 -0.22 -35.56 1.56
CA VAL A 366 0.84 -36.10 0.68
C VAL A 366 1.87 -35.02 0.35
N MET A 367 1.40 -33.80 0.03
CA MET A 367 2.26 -32.65 -0.24
C MET A 367 3.14 -32.30 0.96
N GLY A 368 2.58 -32.27 2.17
CA GLY A 368 3.34 -31.91 3.37
C GLY A 368 4.38 -32.96 3.76
N ILE A 369 4.06 -34.25 3.64
CA ILE A 369 5.02 -35.36 3.83
C ILE A 369 6.14 -35.26 2.79
N GLY A 370 5.79 -35.14 1.51
CA GLY A 370 6.76 -35.04 0.42
C GLY A 370 7.69 -33.83 0.58
N SER A 371 7.14 -32.70 1.01
CA SER A 371 7.91 -31.47 1.25
C SER A 371 8.84 -31.61 2.46
N GLY A 372 8.38 -32.25 3.54
CA GLY A 372 9.20 -32.56 4.71
C GLY A 372 10.39 -33.47 4.37
N VAL A 373 10.18 -34.51 3.55
CA VAL A 373 11.27 -35.39 3.07
C VAL A 373 12.26 -34.61 2.21
N THR A 374 11.81 -33.80 1.26
CA THR A 374 12.73 -32.98 0.45
C THR A 374 13.56 -32.01 1.29
N GLN A 375 12.98 -31.48 2.37
CA GLN A 375 13.69 -30.61 3.30
C GLN A 375 14.74 -31.35 4.12
N LEU A 376 14.48 -32.60 4.53
CA LEU A 376 15.49 -33.44 5.19
C LEU A 376 16.68 -33.75 4.27
N LEU A 377 16.47 -33.70 2.95
CA LEU A 377 17.54 -33.83 1.94
C LEU A 377 18.18 -32.49 1.56
N GLY A 378 17.87 -31.40 2.27
CA GLY A 378 18.45 -30.08 2.06
C GLY A 378 17.71 -29.15 1.10
N VAL A 379 16.62 -29.60 0.47
CA VAL A 379 15.82 -28.76 -0.44
C VAL A 379 14.68 -28.11 0.33
N SER A 380 14.85 -26.83 0.65
CA SER A 380 14.01 -26.16 1.66
C SER A 380 12.76 -25.50 1.13
N GLU A 381 12.73 -25.16 -0.15
CA GLU A 381 11.69 -24.33 -0.74
C GLU A 381 10.31 -25.00 -0.77
N PRO A 382 10.17 -26.31 -1.11
CA PRO A 382 8.86 -26.97 -1.07
C PRO A 382 8.25 -26.98 0.34
N ALA A 383 9.06 -27.19 1.38
CA ALA A 383 8.61 -27.18 2.77
C ALA A 383 8.23 -25.78 3.25
N LEU A 384 9.13 -24.82 3.05
CA LEU A 384 8.94 -23.46 3.55
C LEU A 384 7.74 -22.76 2.89
N PHE A 385 7.65 -22.81 1.57
CA PHE A 385 6.59 -22.10 0.82
C PHE A 385 5.33 -22.95 0.61
N GLY A 386 5.47 -24.26 0.40
CA GLY A 386 4.34 -25.15 0.15
C GLY A 386 3.56 -25.50 1.41
N VAL A 387 4.20 -25.45 2.58
CA VAL A 387 3.60 -25.86 3.86
C VAL A 387 3.73 -24.76 4.92
N THR A 388 4.94 -24.48 5.40
CA THR A 388 5.13 -23.66 6.62
C THR A 388 4.51 -22.26 6.51
N LEU A 389 4.73 -21.55 5.40
CA LEU A 389 4.12 -20.23 5.15
C LEU A 389 2.64 -20.33 4.76
N ARG A 390 2.23 -21.40 4.10
CA ARG A 390 0.84 -21.63 3.66
C ARG A 390 -0.13 -21.68 4.84
N TYR A 391 0.31 -22.22 5.98
CA TYR A 391 -0.49 -22.33 7.21
C TYR A 391 -0.27 -21.17 8.19
N GLY A 392 0.32 -20.07 7.72
CA GLY A 392 0.35 -18.78 8.40
C GLY A 392 1.50 -18.60 9.40
N VAL A 393 1.38 -17.54 10.22
CA VAL A 393 2.48 -17.04 11.07
C VAL A 393 2.86 -17.98 12.21
N ARG A 394 1.96 -18.83 12.71
CA ARG A 394 2.20 -19.69 13.87
C ARG A 394 3.21 -20.82 13.57
N PRO A 395 3.02 -21.66 12.53
CA PRO A 395 4.06 -22.61 12.11
C PRO A 395 5.41 -21.94 11.84
N MET A 396 5.40 -20.78 11.19
CA MET A 396 6.61 -20.03 10.87
C MET A 396 7.37 -19.58 12.13
N SER A 397 6.68 -19.03 13.13
CA SER A 397 7.31 -18.62 14.39
C SER A 397 7.91 -19.81 15.16
N ILE A 398 7.22 -20.95 15.17
CA ILE A 398 7.72 -22.18 15.81
C ILE A 398 8.97 -22.68 15.10
N MET A 399 8.96 -22.71 13.76
CA MET A 399 10.12 -23.09 12.95
C MET A 399 11.35 -22.23 13.27
N ILE A 400 11.19 -20.90 13.26
CA ILE A 400 12.28 -19.95 13.51
C ILE A 400 12.83 -20.13 14.93
N LEU A 401 11.94 -20.23 15.92
CA LEU A 401 12.34 -20.38 17.32
C LEU A 401 13.12 -21.68 17.56
N CYS A 402 12.63 -22.81 17.05
CA CYS A 402 13.30 -24.10 17.22
C CYS A 402 14.63 -24.16 16.46
N SER A 403 14.72 -23.57 15.27
CA SER A 403 15.98 -23.40 14.53
C SER A 403 17.01 -22.61 15.36
N GLY A 404 16.58 -21.49 15.96
CA GLY A 404 17.41 -20.70 16.88
C GLY A 404 17.88 -21.50 18.09
N LEU A 405 16.97 -22.20 18.78
CA LEU A 405 17.33 -23.00 19.95
C LEU A 405 18.33 -24.13 19.63
N GLY A 406 18.13 -24.85 18.53
CA GLY A 406 19.09 -25.84 18.06
C GLY A 406 20.46 -25.22 17.76
N GLY A 407 20.46 -24.06 17.08
CA GLY A 407 21.65 -23.28 16.80
C GLY A 407 22.40 -22.82 18.06
N ALA A 408 21.66 -22.40 19.09
CA ALA A 408 22.21 -21.98 20.37
C ALA A 408 22.98 -23.10 21.06
N VAL A 409 22.37 -24.30 21.10
CA VAL A 409 22.97 -25.47 21.74
C VAL A 409 24.20 -25.95 20.98
N LEU A 410 24.16 -25.99 19.64
CA LEU A 410 25.33 -26.35 18.83
C LEU A 410 26.50 -25.39 19.02
N SER A 411 26.20 -24.09 19.09
CA SER A 411 27.19 -23.05 19.35
C SER A 411 27.80 -23.15 20.76
N LEU A 412 27.00 -23.47 21.78
CA LEU A 412 27.47 -23.71 23.16
C LEU A 412 28.42 -24.90 23.25
N LEU A 413 28.14 -25.95 22.49
CA LEU A 413 28.89 -27.21 22.50
C LEU A 413 30.13 -27.17 21.60
N GLY A 414 30.37 -26.06 20.89
CA GLY A 414 31.50 -25.90 19.97
C GLY A 414 31.44 -26.84 18.76
N ILE A 415 30.23 -27.16 18.27
CA ILE A 415 30.07 -28.06 17.13
C ILE A 415 30.37 -27.32 15.83
N GLN A 416 31.22 -27.89 14.99
CA GLN A 416 31.68 -27.31 13.73
C GLN A 416 31.95 -28.37 12.68
N ALA A 417 31.69 -28.06 11.42
CA ALA A 417 32.00 -28.95 10.30
C ALA A 417 33.42 -28.71 9.78
N ASN A 418 34.04 -29.71 9.14
CA ASN A 418 35.34 -29.55 8.44
C ASN A 418 35.21 -29.50 6.90
N SER A 419 33.98 -29.32 6.40
CA SER A 419 33.63 -29.38 4.99
C SER A 419 32.42 -28.49 4.71
N TYR A 420 31.91 -28.49 3.48
CA TYR A 420 30.70 -27.79 3.03
C TYR A 420 29.90 -28.67 2.05
N GLY A 421 28.57 -28.49 1.99
CA GLY A 421 27.75 -28.95 0.85
C GLY A 421 26.73 -30.06 1.13
N LEU A 422 26.60 -30.53 2.37
CA LEU A 422 25.57 -31.49 2.78
C LEU A 422 24.70 -30.88 3.88
N ALA A 423 23.38 -30.85 3.67
CA ALA A 423 22.43 -30.26 4.62
C ALA A 423 21.57 -31.32 5.32
N VAL A 424 21.23 -31.05 6.59
CA VAL A 424 20.31 -31.81 7.43
C VAL A 424 20.75 -33.27 7.63
N ILE A 425 20.09 -34.26 7.01
CA ILE A 425 20.34 -35.69 7.28
C ILE A 425 21.63 -36.20 6.66
N LEU A 426 22.14 -35.51 5.64
CA LEU A 426 23.41 -35.85 4.98
C LEU A 426 24.60 -35.14 5.62
N SER A 427 24.38 -34.09 6.41
CA SER A 427 25.44 -33.34 7.10
C SER A 427 26.30 -34.13 8.07
N PRO A 428 25.87 -35.24 8.72
CA PRO A 428 26.75 -36.00 9.62
C PRO A 428 28.10 -36.40 8.99
N LEU A 429 28.14 -36.59 7.66
CA LEU A 429 29.38 -36.88 6.92
C LEU A 429 30.45 -35.77 7.06
N MET A 430 30.05 -34.54 7.37
CA MET A 430 30.94 -33.39 7.58
C MET A 430 31.56 -33.30 8.98
N TYR A 431 31.21 -34.24 9.88
CA TYR A 431 31.65 -34.25 11.27
C TYR A 431 32.42 -35.53 11.64
N LEU A 432 32.61 -36.45 10.69
CA LEU A 432 33.23 -37.76 10.93
C LEU A 432 34.68 -37.71 11.38
N TYR A 433 35.35 -36.55 11.29
CA TYR A 433 36.69 -36.35 11.84
C TYR A 433 36.72 -36.40 13.39
N SER A 434 35.56 -36.34 14.06
CA SER A 434 35.46 -36.49 15.51
C SER A 434 34.13 -37.10 15.92
N TRP A 435 34.17 -38.21 16.67
CA TRP A 435 32.97 -38.88 17.19
C TRP A 435 32.08 -37.97 18.05
N TYR A 436 32.67 -37.04 18.79
CA TYR A 436 31.93 -36.05 19.57
C TYR A 436 31.14 -35.10 18.66
N GLN A 437 31.79 -34.55 17.64
CA GLN A 437 31.17 -33.64 16.65
C GLN A 437 30.02 -34.35 15.92
N PHE A 438 30.26 -35.58 15.47
CA PHE A 438 29.27 -36.42 14.79
C PHE A 438 28.05 -36.73 15.68
N GLY A 439 28.29 -37.25 16.88
CA GLY A 439 27.22 -37.66 17.79
C GLY A 439 26.36 -36.49 18.26
N MET A 440 26.98 -35.37 18.64
CA MET A 440 26.26 -34.19 19.12
C MET A 440 25.44 -33.53 18.02
N TYR A 441 25.93 -33.46 16.78
CA TYR A 441 25.15 -32.93 15.67
C TYR A 441 23.84 -33.71 15.45
N ILE A 442 23.92 -35.05 15.43
CA ILE A 442 22.74 -35.92 15.26
C ILE A 442 21.77 -35.74 16.42
N LEU A 443 22.28 -35.79 17.66
CA LEU A 443 21.46 -35.65 18.86
C LEU A 443 20.68 -34.34 18.87
N ILE A 444 21.35 -33.21 18.63
CA ILE A 444 20.70 -31.89 18.61
C ILE A 444 19.76 -31.74 17.41
N GLY A 445 20.08 -32.32 16.26
CA GLY A 445 19.18 -32.38 15.11
C GLY A 445 17.86 -33.09 15.43
N VAL A 446 17.94 -34.25 16.09
CA VAL A 446 16.75 -35.03 16.53
C VAL A 446 15.95 -34.26 17.57
N ILE A 447 16.60 -33.63 18.56
CA ILE A 447 15.92 -32.82 19.58
C ILE A 447 15.21 -31.62 18.94
N THR A 448 15.88 -30.93 18.02
CA THR A 448 15.31 -29.78 17.28
C THR A 448 14.09 -30.20 16.48
N PHE A 449 14.16 -31.35 15.80
CA PHE A 449 13.04 -31.93 15.07
C PHE A 449 11.87 -32.26 16.00
N ALA A 450 12.13 -32.99 17.10
CA ALA A 450 11.10 -33.40 18.05
C ALA A 450 10.41 -32.19 18.72
N LEU A 451 11.18 -31.17 19.10
CA LEU A 451 10.66 -29.94 19.70
C LEU A 451 9.77 -29.18 18.71
N ALA A 452 10.25 -28.95 17.49
CA ALA A 452 9.49 -28.25 16.45
C ALA A 452 8.21 -29.01 16.07
N PHE A 453 8.28 -30.35 15.99
CA PHE A 453 7.13 -31.20 15.72
C PHE A 453 6.08 -31.06 16.82
N THR A 454 6.47 -31.25 18.09
CA THR A 454 5.55 -31.19 19.23
C THR A 454 4.88 -29.82 19.36
N LEU A 455 5.67 -28.74 19.30
CA LEU A 455 5.13 -27.38 19.40
C LEU A 455 4.16 -27.07 18.26
N THR A 456 4.50 -27.48 17.03
CA THR A 456 3.61 -27.30 15.87
C THR A 456 2.34 -28.12 16.03
N PHE A 457 2.46 -29.37 16.46
CA PHE A 457 1.33 -30.26 16.66
C PHE A 457 0.35 -29.72 17.70
N ILE A 458 0.82 -29.08 18.78
CA ILE A 458 -0.03 -28.50 19.82
C ILE A 458 -0.62 -27.15 19.36
N PHE A 459 0.22 -26.20 18.92
CA PHE A 459 -0.16 -24.80 18.80
C PHE A 459 -0.59 -24.34 17.39
N ALA A 460 -0.30 -25.12 16.35
CA ALA A 460 -0.61 -24.79 14.96
C ALA A 460 -1.69 -25.73 14.36
N SER A 461 -2.97 -25.48 14.71
CA SER A 461 -4.10 -26.24 14.16
C SER A 461 -4.53 -25.73 12.77
N PRO A 462 -4.44 -26.56 11.70
CA PRO A 462 -4.80 -26.16 10.34
C PRO A 462 -6.27 -25.70 10.22
N ASP A 463 -7.21 -26.45 10.79
CA ASP A 463 -8.66 -26.18 10.70
C ASP A 463 -9.07 -24.81 11.29
N LYS A 464 -8.50 -24.43 12.45
CA LYS A 464 -8.81 -23.14 13.10
C LYS A 464 -8.19 -21.94 12.36
N ILE A 465 -7.02 -22.14 11.76
CA ILE A 465 -6.31 -21.08 11.04
C ILE A 465 -6.99 -20.81 9.69
N LEU A 466 -7.29 -21.88 8.93
CA LEU A 466 -7.96 -21.77 7.63
C LEU A 466 -9.38 -21.19 7.76
N LYS A 467 -10.16 -21.56 8.79
CA LYS A 467 -11.51 -21.01 9.00
C LYS A 467 -11.49 -19.51 9.30
N LYS A 468 -10.49 -19.03 10.06
CA LYS A 468 -10.33 -17.60 10.37
C LYS A 468 -9.86 -16.79 9.15
N GLU A 469 -9.01 -17.38 8.30
CA GLU A 469 -8.62 -16.77 7.03
C GLU A 469 -9.74 -16.76 6.01
N GLN A 470 -10.57 -17.80 5.95
CA GLN A 470 -11.77 -17.83 5.12
C GLN A 470 -12.78 -16.77 5.57
N GLU A 471 -13.08 -16.66 6.88
CA GLU A 471 -13.98 -15.61 7.40
C GLU A 471 -13.42 -14.22 7.09
N LYS A 472 -12.10 -14.02 7.21
CA LYS A 472 -11.45 -12.76 6.84
C LYS A 472 -11.62 -12.47 5.35
N LYS A 473 -11.31 -13.42 4.45
CA LYS A 473 -11.46 -13.25 2.99
C LYS A 473 -12.92 -13.00 2.60
N GLU A 474 -13.87 -13.68 3.22
CA GLU A 474 -15.29 -13.48 2.96
C GLU A 474 -15.74 -12.07 3.36
N ILE A 475 -15.24 -11.55 4.50
CA ILE A 475 -15.47 -10.17 4.93
C ILE A 475 -14.81 -9.17 3.96
N GLU A 476 -13.56 -9.44 3.55
CA GLU A 476 -12.84 -8.63 2.57
C GLU A 476 -13.65 -8.55 1.26
N ASN A 477 -14.11 -9.67 0.72
CA ASN A 477 -14.94 -9.69 -0.50
C ASN A 477 -16.29 -8.98 -0.34
N LYS A 478 -16.93 -9.07 0.84
CA LYS A 478 -18.21 -8.39 1.11
C LYS A 478 -18.08 -6.88 1.27
N LEU A 479 -16.91 -6.37 1.65
CA LEU A 479 -16.69 -4.94 1.95
C LEU A 479 -15.80 -4.24 0.91
N ALA A 480 -15.07 -5.00 0.09
CA ALA A 480 -14.28 -4.53 -1.04
C ALA A 480 -15.11 -4.40 -2.33
N LEU A 481 -16.43 -4.26 -2.20
CA LEU A 481 -17.34 -4.14 -3.32
C LEU A 481 -17.24 -2.75 -3.95
N ASN A 482 -17.18 -2.71 -5.27
CA ASN A 482 -17.37 -1.47 -6.01
C ASN A 482 -18.79 -0.95 -5.77
N LYS A 483 -19.01 0.37 -5.88
CA LYS A 483 -20.29 1.02 -5.55
C LYS A 483 -21.52 0.37 -6.21
N ASN A 484 -21.38 -0.11 -7.44
CA ASN A 484 -22.45 -0.75 -8.21
C ASN A 484 -22.75 -2.21 -7.82
N GLU A 485 -21.89 -2.84 -7.01
CA GLU A 485 -22.03 -4.23 -6.57
C GLU A 485 -22.79 -4.36 -5.24
N TRP A 486 -23.13 -3.23 -4.60
CA TRP A 486 -23.81 -3.21 -3.30
C TRP A 486 -25.30 -3.56 -3.42
N THR A 487 -25.68 -4.70 -2.84
CA THR A 487 -27.09 -5.11 -2.77
C THR A 487 -27.89 -4.24 -1.81
N LYS A 488 -29.23 -4.29 -1.90
CA LYS A 488 -30.11 -3.60 -0.96
C LYS A 488 -29.89 -4.13 0.46
N GLU A 489 -29.80 -5.44 0.63
CA GLU A 489 -29.59 -6.10 1.92
C GLU A 489 -28.30 -5.61 2.57
N GLN A 490 -27.21 -5.46 1.80
CA GLN A 490 -25.93 -4.96 2.29
C GLN A 490 -26.00 -3.48 2.71
N ARG A 491 -26.68 -2.65 1.91
CA ARG A 491 -26.85 -1.21 2.19
C ARG A 491 -27.72 -0.94 3.42
N TYR A 492 -28.69 -1.80 3.72
CA TYR A 492 -29.65 -1.59 4.82
C TYR A 492 -29.30 -2.37 6.11
N ARG A 493 -28.04 -2.79 6.28
CA ARG A 493 -27.55 -3.42 7.52
C ARG A 493 -27.46 -2.42 8.67
N SER A 494 -27.93 -2.83 9.86
CA SER A 494 -27.79 -2.04 11.09
C SER A 494 -26.36 -2.03 11.61
N VAL A 495 -25.85 -0.84 11.98
CA VAL A 495 -24.51 -0.69 12.59
C VAL A 495 -24.33 -1.48 13.88
N LYS A 496 -25.42 -1.80 14.60
CA LYS A 496 -25.37 -2.64 15.81
C LYS A 496 -24.86 -4.05 15.52
N GLY A 497 -25.06 -4.55 14.29
CA GLY A 497 -24.59 -5.86 13.84
C GLY A 497 -23.17 -5.84 13.26
N MET A 498 -22.46 -4.71 13.29
CA MET A 498 -21.10 -4.61 12.73
C MET A 498 -20.10 -5.38 13.60
N LYS A 499 -19.42 -6.37 13.00
CA LYS A 499 -18.37 -7.14 13.68
C LYS A 499 -17.11 -6.28 13.86
N HIS A 500 -16.35 -6.55 14.93
CA HIS A 500 -15.06 -5.86 15.19
C HIS A 500 -14.07 -5.98 14.02
N ILE A 501 -14.05 -7.12 13.33
CA ILE A 501 -13.17 -7.38 12.19
C ILE A 501 -13.55 -6.55 10.95
N GLU A 502 -14.84 -6.31 10.70
CA GLU A 502 -15.31 -5.43 9.61
C GLU A 502 -14.84 -3.99 9.86
N LYS A 503 -15.01 -3.51 11.10
CA LYS A 503 -14.54 -2.18 11.51
C LYS A 503 -13.02 -2.04 11.39
N ALA A 504 -12.27 -3.08 11.78
CA ALA A 504 -10.82 -3.10 11.66
C ALA A 504 -10.36 -3.10 10.19
N TYR A 505 -11.04 -3.87 9.34
CA TYR A 505 -10.79 -3.92 7.90
C TYR A 505 -10.98 -2.54 7.26
N LEU A 506 -12.15 -1.91 7.46
CA LEU A 506 -12.46 -0.60 6.89
C LEU A 506 -11.46 0.47 7.36
N LYS A 507 -11.15 0.50 8.66
CA LYS A 507 -10.11 1.41 9.18
C LYS A 507 -8.75 1.17 8.54
N ASN A 508 -8.38 -0.09 8.28
CA ASN A 508 -7.10 -0.41 7.68
C ASN A 508 -7.04 0.00 6.21
N ARG A 509 -8.14 -0.17 5.45
CA ARG A 509 -8.22 0.33 4.07
C ARG A 509 -8.02 1.85 4.02
N VAL A 510 -8.78 2.57 4.84
CA VAL A 510 -8.76 4.05 4.86
C VAL A 510 -7.42 4.60 5.35
N LYS A 511 -6.69 3.87 6.20
CA LYS A 511 -5.38 4.31 6.74
C LYS A 511 -4.33 4.56 5.64
N HIS A 512 -4.44 3.87 4.50
CA HIS A 512 -3.49 3.98 3.40
C HIS A 512 -3.92 4.98 2.31
N SER A 513 -5.06 5.63 2.48
CA SER A 513 -5.54 6.64 1.54
C SER A 513 -4.66 7.89 1.62
N LYS A 514 -4.08 8.27 0.47
CA LYS A 514 -3.30 9.51 0.30
C LYS A 514 -4.18 10.77 0.23
N TRP A 515 -5.49 10.60 0.02
CA TRP A 515 -6.45 11.69 -0.20
C TRP A 515 -7.20 12.12 1.07
N ARG A 516 -6.83 11.57 2.22
CA ARG A 516 -7.43 11.91 3.52
C ARG A 516 -7.15 13.34 3.91
N HIS A 517 -8.20 14.07 4.26
CA HIS A 517 -8.14 15.47 4.66
C HIS A 517 -7.36 15.67 5.97
N LYS A 518 -6.72 16.84 6.09
CA LYS A 518 -6.02 17.28 7.31
C LYS A 518 -6.89 18.17 8.17
N PHE A 519 -7.64 19.09 7.57
CA PHE A 519 -8.39 20.11 8.30
C PHE A 519 -9.90 20.13 8.02
N HIS A 520 -10.38 19.30 7.08
CA HIS A 520 -11.82 19.09 6.87
C HIS A 520 -12.38 17.96 7.74
N ILE A 521 -13.65 18.08 8.15
CA ILE A 521 -14.37 16.99 8.82
C ILE A 521 -14.65 15.89 7.79
N GLN A 522 -14.25 14.67 8.10
CA GLN A 522 -14.39 13.50 7.22
C GLN A 522 -14.77 12.26 8.04
N PRO A 523 -15.40 11.24 7.44
CA PRO A 523 -15.73 10.03 8.17
C PRO A 523 -14.44 9.28 8.55
N LYS A 524 -14.49 8.48 9.63
CA LYS A 524 -13.39 7.58 9.97
C LYS A 524 -13.24 6.44 8.95
N TYR A 525 -14.35 6.07 8.34
CA TYR A 525 -14.53 5.09 7.26
C TYR A 525 -16.00 5.17 6.82
N GLY A 526 -16.31 4.63 5.64
CA GLY A 526 -17.64 4.71 5.06
C GLY A 526 -17.97 6.10 4.49
N LEU A 527 -19.25 6.35 4.22
CA LEU A 527 -19.70 7.56 3.55
C LEU A 527 -20.19 8.61 4.56
N LEU A 528 -19.79 9.86 4.36
CA LEU A 528 -20.36 11.06 4.97
C LEU A 528 -21.15 11.84 3.91
N ASN A 529 -22.28 12.42 4.30
CA ASN A 529 -22.95 13.45 3.51
C ASN A 529 -23.43 14.62 4.39
N ASP A 530 -24.72 14.92 4.41
CA ASP A 530 -25.26 16.18 4.92
C ASP A 530 -24.84 16.48 6.37
N PRO A 531 -24.42 17.73 6.68
CA PRO A 531 -24.33 18.23 8.04
C PRO A 531 -25.72 18.28 8.69
N ASN A 532 -25.80 17.93 9.97
CA ASN A 532 -27.05 17.85 10.70
C ASN A 532 -26.90 18.40 12.13
N GLY A 533 -28.02 18.84 12.72
CA GLY A 533 -28.08 19.33 14.09
C GLY A 533 -27.01 20.37 14.47
N PHE A 534 -26.53 21.17 13.51
CA PHE A 534 -25.46 22.14 13.75
C PHE A 534 -25.93 23.20 14.74
N SER A 535 -25.24 23.29 15.88
CA SER A 535 -25.66 24.12 17.01
C SER A 535 -24.48 24.54 17.88
N TYR A 536 -24.60 25.68 18.54
CA TYR A 536 -23.76 26.05 19.67
C TYR A 536 -24.54 25.80 20.98
N TYR A 537 -24.00 24.94 21.84
CA TYR A 537 -24.67 24.46 23.06
C TYR A 537 -23.60 24.09 24.10
N ASN A 538 -23.80 24.41 25.38
CA ASN A 538 -22.90 24.03 26.48
C ASN A 538 -21.41 24.36 26.19
N ASP A 539 -21.16 25.63 25.81
CA ASP A 539 -19.86 26.21 25.42
C ASP A 539 -19.12 25.50 24.27
N LYS A 540 -19.85 24.74 23.45
CA LYS A 540 -19.28 23.96 22.34
C LYS A 540 -20.18 24.00 21.11
N TYR A 541 -19.56 23.87 19.97
CA TYR A 541 -20.22 23.54 18.72
C TYR A 541 -20.47 22.04 18.65
N TYR A 542 -21.71 21.68 18.37
CA TYR A 542 -22.18 20.35 18.08
C TYR A 542 -22.54 20.29 16.62
N LEU A 543 -21.90 19.38 15.88
CA LEU A 543 -22.17 19.16 14.48
C LEU A 543 -22.31 17.67 14.26
N PHE A 544 -23.50 17.26 13.86
CA PHE A 544 -23.75 15.91 13.39
C PHE A 544 -23.57 15.87 11.88
N TYR A 545 -23.44 14.67 11.34
CA TYR A 545 -23.52 14.45 9.91
C TYR A 545 -24.11 13.08 9.62
N GLN A 546 -24.77 12.95 8.47
CA GLN A 546 -25.22 11.68 7.96
C GLN A 546 -24.04 10.76 7.66
N TRP A 547 -24.13 9.53 8.14
CA TRP A 547 -23.06 8.54 8.04
C TRP A 547 -23.59 7.15 7.70
N PHE A 548 -22.91 6.48 6.76
CA PHE A 548 -23.07 5.06 6.49
C PHE A 548 -21.75 4.32 6.78
N PRO A 549 -21.74 3.33 7.69
CA PRO A 549 -20.50 2.78 8.23
C PRO A 549 -19.84 1.68 7.40
N TYR A 550 -20.53 1.02 6.48
CA TYR A 550 -20.01 -0.22 5.88
C TYR A 550 -19.19 0.02 4.60
N GLY A 551 -19.34 1.18 3.95
CA GLY A 551 -18.64 1.47 2.70
C GLY A 551 -18.96 2.87 2.19
N ALA A 552 -18.37 3.22 1.04
CA ALA A 552 -18.51 4.52 0.40
C ALA A 552 -19.77 4.64 -0.47
N VAL A 553 -20.92 4.19 0.05
CA VAL A 553 -22.19 4.17 -0.68
C VAL A 553 -23.33 4.72 0.16
N HIS A 554 -24.41 5.17 -0.48
CA HIS A 554 -25.62 5.59 0.23
C HIS A 554 -26.39 4.36 0.73
N GLY A 555 -26.20 4.03 2.02
CA GLY A 555 -26.92 2.98 2.74
C GLY A 555 -27.76 3.51 3.90
N LEU A 556 -28.00 2.65 4.91
CA LEU A 556 -28.76 2.96 6.11
C LEU A 556 -28.11 4.14 6.87
N LYS A 557 -28.79 5.29 6.88
CA LYS A 557 -28.23 6.52 7.45
C LYS A 557 -28.31 6.54 8.98
N HIS A 558 -27.24 7.05 9.57
CA HIS A 558 -27.06 7.32 11.01
C HIS A 558 -26.55 8.74 11.16
N TRP A 559 -26.68 9.37 12.34
CA TRP A 559 -25.97 10.61 12.63
C TRP A 559 -24.74 10.34 13.50
N ASN A 560 -23.58 10.72 13.00
CA ASN A 560 -22.33 10.71 13.76
C ASN A 560 -22.06 12.12 14.30
N LEU A 561 -21.71 12.23 15.58
CA LEU A 561 -21.43 13.50 16.24
C LEU A 561 -19.94 13.85 16.21
N VAL A 562 -19.63 15.09 15.88
CA VAL A 562 -18.36 15.76 16.19
C VAL A 562 -18.63 17.02 17.03
N THR A 563 -17.72 17.35 17.93
CA THR A 563 -17.82 18.55 18.77
C THR A 563 -16.55 19.38 18.70
N SER A 564 -16.67 20.70 18.75
CA SER A 564 -15.52 21.62 18.76
C SER A 564 -15.76 22.79 19.70
N LYS A 565 -14.70 23.37 20.27
CA LYS A 565 -14.78 24.64 21.00
C LYS A 565 -14.60 25.87 20.09
N ASN A 566 -14.02 25.67 18.91
CA ASN A 566 -13.53 26.76 18.07
C ASN A 566 -13.80 26.53 16.58
N LEU A 567 -14.75 25.66 16.21
CA LEU A 567 -15.09 25.32 14.82
C LEU A 567 -13.96 24.69 13.97
N VAL A 568 -12.78 24.41 14.55
CA VAL A 568 -11.62 23.90 13.80
C VAL A 568 -11.11 22.59 14.38
N LYS A 569 -10.88 22.54 15.70
CA LYS A 569 -10.40 21.33 16.37
C LYS A 569 -11.58 20.44 16.77
N TRP A 570 -11.96 19.54 15.88
CA TRP A 570 -13.09 18.65 16.06
C TRP A 570 -12.74 17.34 16.78
N SER A 571 -13.57 16.95 17.76
CA SER A 571 -13.50 15.66 18.46
C SER A 571 -14.65 14.77 18.02
N ASN A 572 -14.36 13.64 17.39
CA ASN A 572 -15.36 12.67 16.95
C ASN A 572 -15.90 11.85 18.13
N LYS A 573 -17.21 11.94 18.38
CA LYS A 573 -17.95 11.30 19.48
C LYS A 573 -18.70 10.02 19.06
N GLY A 574 -18.54 9.60 17.81
CA GLY A 574 -19.18 8.40 17.26
C GLY A 574 -20.64 8.58 16.87
N PRO A 575 -21.31 7.49 16.41
CA PRO A 575 -22.73 7.51 16.07
C PRO A 575 -23.58 7.77 17.32
N LYS A 576 -24.55 8.68 17.18
CA LYS A 576 -25.40 9.15 18.28
C LYS A 576 -26.89 8.97 18.00
N LEU A 577 -27.35 9.19 16.77
CA LEU A 577 -28.66 8.73 16.32
C LEU A 577 -28.49 7.52 15.41
N ILE A 578 -28.99 6.37 15.86
CA ILE A 578 -28.96 5.10 15.13
C ILE A 578 -30.39 4.58 14.98
N PRO A 579 -30.80 4.00 13.83
CA PRO A 579 -32.12 3.41 13.66
C PRO A 579 -32.43 2.31 14.70
N THR A 580 -33.49 2.51 15.47
CA THR A 580 -33.97 1.60 16.52
C THR A 580 -35.49 1.49 16.61
N LEU A 581 -36.22 2.47 16.07
CA LEU A 581 -37.68 2.50 16.02
C LEU A 581 -38.19 2.10 14.62
N ASP A 582 -39.42 1.61 14.53
CA ASP A 582 -39.99 1.09 13.28
C ASP A 582 -40.06 2.14 12.14
N HIS A 583 -40.47 3.36 12.47
CA HIS A 583 -40.60 4.47 11.51
C HIS A 583 -39.25 4.99 10.96
N GLU A 584 -38.13 4.62 11.59
CA GLU A 584 -36.76 4.95 11.14
C GLU A 584 -35.99 3.72 10.64
N SER A 585 -36.66 2.58 10.46
CA SER A 585 -36.07 1.28 10.08
C SER A 585 -35.18 1.31 8.84
N HIS A 586 -35.39 2.28 7.94
CA HIS A 586 -34.65 2.45 6.69
C HIS A 586 -33.81 3.73 6.67
N GLY A 587 -33.53 4.29 7.85
CA GLY A 587 -32.51 5.32 8.06
C GLY A 587 -33.03 6.52 8.84
N ILE A 588 -32.10 7.17 9.54
CA ILE A 588 -32.30 8.48 10.14
C ILE A 588 -31.79 9.51 9.15
N PHE A 589 -32.72 10.17 8.49
CA PHE A 589 -32.47 11.17 7.45
C PHE A 589 -32.05 12.52 8.07
N SER A 590 -31.81 13.52 7.23
CA SER A 590 -31.28 14.81 7.65
C SER A 590 -32.27 15.60 8.49
N GLY A 591 -31.76 16.66 9.12
CA GLY A 591 -32.52 17.50 10.02
C GLY A 591 -31.64 18.46 10.82
N SER A 592 -32.28 19.24 11.69
CA SER A 592 -31.66 20.36 12.40
C SER A 592 -31.83 20.24 13.91
N SER A 593 -31.32 21.23 14.64
CA SER A 593 -31.47 21.30 16.08
C SER A 593 -31.76 22.71 16.55
N ILE A 594 -32.33 22.80 17.75
CA ILE A 594 -32.54 24.07 18.46
C ILE A 594 -32.26 23.86 19.95
N VAL A 595 -31.66 24.86 20.59
CA VAL A 595 -31.39 24.85 22.03
C VAL A 595 -32.59 25.44 22.76
N LYS A 596 -33.09 24.72 23.77
CA LYS A 596 -34.16 25.19 24.67
C LYS A 596 -33.98 24.53 26.04
N ASP A 597 -34.20 25.29 27.11
CA ASP A 597 -34.15 24.79 28.51
C ASP A 597 -32.86 24.02 28.84
N ASN A 598 -31.72 24.53 28.37
CA ASN A 598 -30.41 23.88 28.47
C ASN A 598 -30.37 22.44 27.94
N GLN A 599 -31.17 22.15 26.92
CA GLN A 599 -31.17 20.89 26.18
C GLN A 599 -31.10 21.16 24.68
N LEU A 600 -30.58 20.18 23.94
CA LEU A 600 -30.53 20.24 22.48
C LEU A 600 -31.64 19.35 21.90
N TYR A 601 -32.63 20.00 21.28
CA TYR A 601 -33.72 19.33 20.58
C TYR A 601 -33.26 19.02 19.16
N LEU A 602 -33.20 17.72 18.81
CA LEU A 602 -32.73 17.19 17.54
C LEU A 602 -33.94 16.73 16.72
N PHE A 603 -34.26 17.48 15.68
CA PHE A 603 -35.33 17.16 14.75
C PHE A 603 -34.75 16.48 13.53
N TYR A 604 -35.36 15.38 13.11
CA TYR A 604 -34.87 14.59 11.99
C TYR A 604 -36.01 13.93 11.23
N THR A 605 -35.77 13.62 9.96
CA THR A 605 -36.70 12.78 9.22
C THR A 605 -36.39 11.31 9.46
N ALA A 606 -37.39 10.54 9.84
CA ALA A 606 -37.30 9.09 9.88
C ALA A 606 -37.75 8.51 8.53
N ASN A 607 -36.93 7.63 7.97
CA ASN A 607 -37.19 6.97 6.71
C ASN A 607 -37.61 5.52 6.97
N LYS A 608 -38.81 5.17 6.54
CA LYS A 608 -39.33 3.79 6.50
C LYS A 608 -39.56 3.38 5.05
N ARG A 609 -39.41 2.09 4.78
CA ARG A 609 -39.94 1.47 3.56
C ARG A 609 -40.85 0.32 3.92
N ASP A 610 -41.87 0.11 3.10
CA ASP A 610 -42.76 -1.03 3.23
C ASP A 610 -42.23 -2.26 2.46
N LYS A 611 -43.07 -3.30 2.35
CA LYS A 611 -42.74 -4.54 1.64
C LYS A 611 -42.57 -4.35 0.13
N ASN A 612 -43.23 -3.35 -0.45
CA ASN A 612 -43.12 -2.98 -1.86
C ASN A 612 -41.96 -2.01 -2.13
N TRP A 613 -41.17 -1.70 -1.10
CA TRP A 613 -40.08 -0.73 -1.13
C TRP A 613 -40.54 0.72 -1.33
N GLU A 614 -41.82 1.01 -1.12
CA GLU A 614 -42.34 2.38 -1.11
C GLU A 614 -41.82 3.11 0.13
N ARG A 615 -41.39 4.36 -0.06
CA ARG A 615 -40.85 5.20 1.02
C ARG A 615 -41.99 5.80 1.83
N PHE A 616 -41.84 5.87 3.14
CA PHE A 616 -42.66 6.68 4.04
C PHE A 616 -41.72 7.54 4.90
N SER A 617 -41.97 8.83 4.93
CA SER A 617 -41.14 9.79 5.67
C SER A 617 -41.97 10.52 6.73
N SER A 618 -41.41 10.61 7.93
CA SER A 618 -42.07 11.21 9.10
C SER A 618 -41.07 12.09 9.85
N GLN A 619 -41.54 13.15 10.51
CA GLN A 619 -40.68 14.04 11.28
C GLN A 619 -40.66 13.61 12.74
N CYS A 620 -39.46 13.46 13.29
CA CYS A 620 -39.20 12.87 14.60
C CYS A 620 -38.37 13.81 15.47
N LEU A 621 -38.41 13.57 16.78
CA LEU A 621 -37.70 14.35 17.78
C LEU A 621 -36.86 13.43 18.67
N ALA A 622 -35.62 13.84 18.91
CA ALA A 622 -34.81 13.35 20.00
C ALA A 622 -34.30 14.53 20.84
N ILE A 623 -34.08 14.31 22.14
CA ILE A 623 -33.60 15.34 23.06
C ILE A 623 -32.26 14.88 23.63
N MET A 624 -31.25 15.74 23.53
CA MET A 624 -29.93 15.52 24.10
C MET A 624 -29.72 16.37 25.35
N ASP A 625 -29.34 15.73 26.45
CA ASP A 625 -29.01 16.40 27.70
C ASP A 625 -27.56 16.94 27.72
N GLU A 626 -27.21 17.66 28.79
CA GLU A 626 -25.85 18.21 29.01
C GLU A 626 -24.75 17.14 29.06
N LYS A 627 -25.10 15.90 29.39
CA LYS A 627 -24.20 14.74 29.42
C LYS A 627 -24.06 14.06 28.06
N ASN A 628 -24.66 14.61 27.00
CA ASN A 628 -24.72 14.06 25.64
C ASN A 628 -25.43 12.71 25.55
N LYS A 629 -26.35 12.42 26.48
CA LYS A 629 -27.28 11.30 26.40
C LYS A 629 -28.48 11.75 25.58
N ILE A 630 -28.84 10.93 24.60
CA ILE A 630 -29.97 11.20 23.69
C ILE A 630 -31.14 10.31 24.06
N THR A 631 -32.31 10.90 24.21
CA THR A 631 -33.59 10.22 24.38
C THR A 631 -34.47 10.50 23.17
N LYS A 632 -34.90 9.45 22.47
CA LYS A 632 -35.82 9.58 21.32
C LYS A 632 -37.27 9.59 21.79
N ILE A 633 -38.09 10.41 21.17
CA ILE A 633 -39.54 10.34 21.34
C ILE A 633 -40.06 9.19 20.47
N GLU A 634 -40.80 8.25 21.07
CA GLU A 634 -41.18 6.99 20.39
C GLU A 634 -42.14 7.19 19.21
N LYS A 635 -42.97 8.23 19.25
CA LYS A 635 -43.92 8.55 18.18
C LYS A 635 -43.38 9.72 17.35
N PRO A 636 -43.49 9.68 16.02
CA PRO A 636 -43.23 10.84 15.19
C PRO A 636 -44.09 12.03 15.63
N ILE A 637 -43.49 13.21 15.66
CA ILE A 637 -44.19 14.47 15.97
C ILE A 637 -45.02 14.95 14.77
N ILE A 638 -44.65 14.56 13.55
CA ILE A 638 -45.44 14.69 12.33
C ILE A 638 -45.36 13.35 11.63
N LYS A 639 -46.48 12.60 11.65
CA LYS A 639 -46.53 11.20 11.23
C LYS A 639 -46.38 11.02 9.71
N GLU A 640 -47.02 11.89 8.95
CA GLU A 640 -47.08 11.79 7.49
C GLU A 640 -47.20 13.18 6.86
N LYS A 641 -46.94 13.21 5.55
CA LYS A 641 -47.16 14.39 4.72
C LYS A 641 -48.67 14.71 4.59
N PRO A 642 -49.05 15.98 4.38
CA PRO A 642 -50.40 16.34 3.94
C PRO A 642 -50.76 15.76 2.56
N VAL A 643 -52.05 15.73 2.23
CA VAL A 643 -52.56 15.37 0.90
C VAL A 643 -52.06 16.36 -0.16
N GLY A 644 -51.76 15.90 -1.38
CA GLY A 644 -51.23 16.73 -2.48
C GLY A 644 -49.70 16.70 -2.64
N TYR A 645 -49.01 15.95 -1.78
CA TYR A 645 -47.56 15.81 -1.76
C TYR A 645 -47.13 14.34 -1.86
N THR A 646 -45.92 14.06 -2.35
CA THR A 646 -45.34 12.71 -2.43
C THR A 646 -44.55 12.35 -1.17
N ASN A 647 -44.17 11.09 -1.03
CA ASN A 647 -43.35 10.61 0.10
C ASN A 647 -41.94 11.25 0.19
N ASN A 648 -41.57 12.12 -0.74
CA ASN A 648 -40.44 13.03 -0.57
C ASN A 648 -40.86 14.19 0.35
N PHE A 649 -40.79 13.96 1.66
CA PHE A 649 -41.13 14.91 2.72
C PHE A 649 -40.07 14.82 3.85
N ARG A 650 -39.07 15.70 3.84
CA ARG A 650 -37.86 15.52 4.67
C ARG A 650 -37.08 16.80 5.00
N ASP A 651 -36.13 16.63 5.90
CA ASP A 651 -35.08 17.57 6.29
C ASP A 651 -35.61 18.80 7.06
N PRO A 652 -36.16 18.62 8.27
CA PRO A 652 -36.78 19.70 9.02
C PRO A 652 -35.76 20.73 9.54
N LYS A 653 -35.99 22.01 9.25
CA LYS A 653 -35.32 23.16 9.87
C LYS A 653 -36.23 23.86 10.86
N ILE A 654 -35.76 24.05 12.09
CA ILE A 654 -36.51 24.73 13.15
C ILE A 654 -35.86 26.07 13.48
N PHE A 655 -36.68 27.11 13.64
CA PHE A 655 -36.25 28.43 14.08
C PHE A 655 -37.35 29.12 14.91
N LEU A 656 -36.96 30.11 15.70
CA LEU A 656 -37.86 30.91 16.53
C LEU A 656 -38.15 32.24 15.82
N LYS A 657 -39.43 32.59 15.67
CA LYS A 657 -39.89 33.87 15.10
C LYS A 657 -41.17 34.29 15.82
N ASP A 658 -41.26 35.56 16.22
CA ASP A 658 -42.46 36.15 16.83
C ASP A 658 -43.05 35.31 17.99
N ASN A 659 -42.18 34.82 18.89
CA ASN A 659 -42.49 33.94 20.03
C ASN A 659 -43.01 32.53 19.71
N PHE A 660 -43.04 32.14 18.43
CA PHE A 660 -43.40 30.79 18.01
C PHE A 660 -42.25 30.07 17.33
N TYR A 661 -42.19 28.76 17.50
CA TYR A 661 -41.29 27.91 16.75
C TYR A 661 -41.92 27.57 15.42
N TYR A 662 -41.15 27.72 14.35
CA TYR A 662 -41.52 27.31 13.01
C TYR A 662 -40.65 26.14 12.58
N MET A 663 -41.25 25.18 11.88
CA MET A 663 -40.56 24.09 11.21
C MET A 663 -40.85 24.20 9.72
N VAL A 664 -39.80 24.27 8.92
CA VAL A 664 -39.89 24.15 7.47
C VAL A 664 -39.34 22.80 7.05
N VAL A 665 -40.06 22.10 6.19
CA VAL A 665 -39.72 20.76 5.71
C VAL A 665 -39.76 20.75 4.20
N GLY A 666 -38.72 20.20 3.58
CA GLY A 666 -38.66 20.01 2.15
C GLY A 666 -39.73 19.03 1.69
N ALA A 667 -40.46 19.35 0.63
CA ALA A 667 -41.49 18.48 0.08
C ALA A 667 -41.53 18.50 -1.45
N GLN A 668 -42.07 17.44 -2.03
CA GLN A 668 -42.39 17.34 -3.45
C GLN A 668 -43.91 17.26 -3.61
N ARG A 669 -44.46 18.11 -4.46
CA ARG A 669 -45.88 18.07 -4.87
C ARG A 669 -46.15 16.83 -5.73
N GLU A 670 -47.40 16.39 -5.82
CA GLU A 670 -47.79 15.26 -6.69
C GLU A 670 -47.48 15.48 -8.18
N ASN A 671 -47.38 16.73 -8.63
CA ASN A 671 -46.89 17.08 -9.97
C ASN A 671 -45.36 17.08 -10.11
N GLU A 672 -44.66 16.46 -9.16
CA GLU A 672 -43.21 16.27 -9.10
C GLU A 672 -42.36 17.56 -8.98
N THR A 673 -42.94 18.67 -8.54
CA THR A 673 -42.22 19.93 -8.29
C THR A 673 -41.84 20.10 -6.81
N GLY A 674 -40.69 20.73 -6.55
CA GLY A 674 -40.19 21.00 -5.19
C GLY A 674 -40.89 22.18 -4.49
N CYS A 675 -41.03 22.08 -3.16
CA CYS A 675 -41.62 23.10 -2.30
C CYS A 675 -41.17 22.94 -0.83
N ILE A 676 -41.65 23.84 0.03
CA ILE A 676 -41.49 23.77 1.50
C ILE A 676 -42.86 23.75 2.17
N LEU A 677 -43.02 22.89 3.17
CA LEU A 677 -44.17 22.85 4.06
C LEU A 677 -43.81 23.47 5.41
N THR A 678 -44.68 24.34 5.92
CA THR A 678 -44.50 25.06 7.17
C THR A 678 -45.41 24.50 8.26
N TYR A 679 -44.83 24.35 9.46
CA TYR A 679 -45.54 24.00 10.68
C TYR A 679 -45.19 24.99 11.80
N LYS A 680 -46.10 25.16 12.76
CA LYS A 680 -45.98 26.09 13.88
C LYS A 680 -46.13 25.35 15.21
N SER A 681 -45.39 25.76 16.23
CA SER A 681 -45.45 25.18 17.57
C SER A 681 -45.16 26.23 18.65
N SER A 682 -45.78 26.07 19.83
CA SER A 682 -45.43 26.84 21.03
C SER A 682 -44.46 26.08 21.96
N ASP A 683 -44.36 24.74 21.83
CA ASP A 683 -43.69 23.89 22.82
C ASP A 683 -42.61 22.96 22.23
N LEU A 684 -42.36 23.00 20.92
CA LEU A 684 -41.47 22.13 20.14
C LEU A 684 -41.93 20.66 20.00
N LYS A 685 -43.06 20.28 20.61
CA LYS A 685 -43.55 18.89 20.67
C LYS A 685 -44.81 18.70 19.85
N LYS A 686 -45.76 19.63 19.92
CA LYS A 686 -46.99 19.66 19.13
C LYS A 686 -46.84 20.65 17.99
N TRP A 687 -47.17 20.22 16.77
CA TRP A 687 -46.95 21.00 15.55
C TRP A 687 -48.24 21.10 14.76
N ASP A 688 -48.68 22.33 14.52
CA ASP A 688 -49.84 22.65 13.69
C ASP A 688 -49.36 22.90 12.26
N TYR A 689 -50.02 22.27 11.28
CA TYR A 689 -49.73 22.49 9.86
C TYR A 689 -50.23 23.87 9.44
N VAL A 690 -49.33 24.72 8.94
CA VAL A 690 -49.66 26.08 8.48
C VAL A 690 -50.03 26.08 6.99
N GLY A 691 -49.34 25.27 6.20
CA GLY A 691 -49.51 25.22 4.74
C GLY A 691 -48.19 25.11 3.99
N GLU A 692 -48.28 25.06 2.67
CA GLU A 692 -47.13 25.30 1.79
C GLU A 692 -46.63 26.74 1.94
N LEU A 693 -45.31 26.93 2.02
CA LEU A 693 -44.71 28.26 2.03
C LEU A 693 -44.97 28.97 0.70
N ASP A 694 -45.67 30.10 0.72
CA ASP A 694 -45.90 30.86 -0.50
C ASP A 694 -44.60 31.53 -0.96
N THR A 695 -44.11 31.10 -2.13
CA THR A 695 -42.97 31.68 -2.81
C THR A 695 -43.32 31.92 -4.28
N LYS A 696 -42.58 32.82 -4.94
CA LYS A 696 -42.70 33.00 -6.40
C LYS A 696 -42.21 31.81 -7.23
N PHE A 697 -41.50 30.85 -6.62
CA PHE A 697 -40.88 29.72 -7.30
C PHE A 697 -41.76 28.48 -7.26
N LYS A 698 -42.74 28.41 -8.17
CA LYS A 698 -43.64 27.24 -8.25
C LYS A 698 -43.01 26.05 -8.99
N ASN A 699 -42.12 26.31 -9.97
CA ASN A 699 -41.51 25.29 -10.84
C ASN A 699 -39.97 25.38 -10.82
N PHE A 700 -39.34 25.12 -9.67
CA PHE A 700 -37.87 25.14 -9.55
C PHE A 700 -37.34 23.83 -8.98
N GLY A 701 -36.89 22.91 -9.85
CA GLY A 701 -36.41 21.59 -9.44
C GLY A 701 -37.53 20.65 -8.97
N SER A 702 -37.21 19.36 -8.87
CA SER A 702 -38.20 18.32 -8.56
C SER A 702 -38.41 18.08 -7.07
N MET A 703 -37.50 18.55 -6.22
CA MET A 703 -37.56 18.45 -4.75
C MET A 703 -36.64 19.50 -4.14
N TRP A 704 -37.03 20.08 -3.01
CA TRP A 704 -36.17 20.97 -2.21
C TRP A 704 -35.72 20.22 -0.96
N GLU A 705 -34.50 19.69 -0.98
CA GLU A 705 -33.86 19.07 0.18
C GLU A 705 -33.21 20.11 1.08
N CYS A 706 -33.00 19.76 2.35
CA CYS A 706 -32.28 20.57 3.34
C CYS A 706 -32.65 22.07 3.31
N PRO A 707 -33.94 22.44 3.42
CA PRO A 707 -34.32 23.85 3.49
C PRO A 707 -33.73 24.51 4.75
N ASP A 708 -33.28 25.74 4.62
CA ASP A 708 -32.85 26.57 5.73
C ASP A 708 -33.41 27.99 5.56
N ILE A 709 -34.02 28.54 6.61
CA ILE A 709 -34.38 29.96 6.69
C ILE A 709 -33.66 30.52 7.90
N THR A 710 -32.79 31.49 7.66
CA THR A 710 -31.98 32.14 8.69
C THR A 710 -31.88 33.63 8.44
N SER A 711 -31.66 34.41 9.50
CA SER A 711 -31.47 35.85 9.39
C SER A 711 -29.98 36.19 9.40
N VAL A 712 -29.51 36.86 8.36
CA VAL A 712 -28.13 37.37 8.20
C VAL A 712 -28.23 38.89 8.00
N ASP A 713 -27.53 39.67 8.82
CA ASP A 713 -27.54 41.14 8.77
C ASP A 713 -28.95 41.76 8.64
N ASN A 714 -29.89 41.24 9.46
CA ASN A 714 -31.31 41.63 9.51
C ASN A 714 -32.14 41.36 8.25
N LYS A 715 -31.63 40.56 7.29
CA LYS A 715 -32.42 40.05 6.16
C LYS A 715 -32.59 38.55 6.28
N ASP A 716 -33.73 38.04 5.82
CA ASP A 716 -33.95 36.60 5.80
C ASP A 716 -33.30 36.01 4.55
N VAL A 717 -32.69 34.84 4.69
CA VAL A 717 -32.06 34.09 3.60
C VAL A 717 -32.70 32.72 3.56
N LEU A 718 -33.31 32.39 2.43
CA LEU A 718 -33.83 31.05 2.13
C LEU A 718 -32.77 30.29 1.34
N MET A 719 -32.36 29.14 1.88
CA MET A 719 -31.42 28.22 1.26
C MET A 719 -32.12 26.88 1.04
N ILE A 720 -31.87 26.24 -0.10
CA ILE A 720 -32.37 24.91 -0.42
C ILE A 720 -31.32 24.13 -1.21
N SER A 721 -31.40 22.81 -1.14
CA SER A 721 -30.69 21.89 -2.02
C SER A 721 -31.67 21.32 -3.03
N ALA A 722 -31.71 21.90 -4.23
CA ALA A 722 -32.71 21.56 -5.22
C ALA A 722 -32.24 20.40 -6.11
N LEU A 723 -33.14 19.43 -6.35
CA LEU A 723 -32.92 18.33 -7.29
C LEU A 723 -33.31 18.73 -8.72
N ASN A 724 -32.56 18.22 -9.70
CA ASN A 724 -32.83 18.38 -11.14
C ASN A 724 -33.06 19.82 -11.62
N ASN A 725 -32.37 20.80 -11.03
CA ASN A 725 -32.50 22.21 -11.35
C ASN A 725 -31.38 22.69 -12.29
N LYS A 726 -31.53 22.43 -13.59
CA LYS A 726 -30.56 22.88 -14.60
C LYS A 726 -30.87 24.32 -15.05
N LYS A 727 -29.88 25.21 -14.89
CA LYS A 727 -29.79 26.55 -15.47
C LYS A 727 -28.33 26.77 -15.89
N ASP A 728 -28.04 27.78 -16.72
CA ASP A 728 -26.68 28.05 -17.23
C ASP A 728 -25.62 28.19 -16.13
N ASN A 729 -26.01 28.76 -14.97
CA ASN A 729 -25.16 28.95 -13.80
C ASN A 729 -25.25 27.81 -12.75
N LEU A 730 -25.98 26.73 -13.03
CA LEU A 730 -26.21 25.58 -12.14
C LEU A 730 -25.76 24.30 -12.84
N LYS A 731 -24.44 24.02 -12.79
CA LYS A 731 -23.79 22.96 -13.58
C LYS A 731 -23.65 21.61 -12.85
N ASN A 732 -23.90 21.57 -11.54
CA ASN A 732 -23.87 20.30 -10.80
C ASN A 732 -25.14 19.50 -11.07
N ILE A 733 -25.10 18.18 -10.80
CA ILE A 733 -26.26 17.30 -10.96
C ILE A 733 -27.48 17.82 -10.19
N HIS A 734 -27.22 18.32 -8.98
CA HIS A 734 -28.14 18.96 -8.07
C HIS A 734 -27.39 20.13 -7.43
N ASN A 735 -28.08 21.21 -7.09
CA ASN A 735 -27.42 22.45 -6.68
C ASN A 735 -27.99 22.99 -5.36
N ALA A 736 -27.09 23.39 -4.46
CA ALA A 736 -27.42 24.18 -3.29
C ALA A 736 -27.52 25.66 -3.68
N VAL A 737 -28.67 26.28 -3.43
CA VAL A 737 -28.99 27.64 -3.87
C VAL A 737 -29.59 28.47 -2.74
N TYR A 738 -29.49 29.79 -2.87
CA TYR A 738 -30.08 30.74 -1.93
C TYR A 738 -30.75 31.92 -2.65
N ASN A 739 -31.57 32.66 -1.92
CA ASN A 739 -31.95 34.03 -2.25
C ASN A 739 -32.15 34.84 -0.96
N ILE A 740 -32.05 36.16 -1.07
CA ILE A 740 -32.28 37.08 0.06
C ILE A 740 -33.70 37.65 -0.06
N GLY A 741 -34.42 37.70 1.05
CA GLY A 741 -35.81 38.12 1.08
C GLY A 741 -36.33 38.38 2.48
N LYS A 742 -37.64 38.17 2.64
CA LYS A 742 -38.34 38.35 3.91
C LYS A 742 -39.36 37.24 4.12
N PHE A 743 -39.27 36.57 5.27
CA PHE A 743 -40.27 35.61 5.73
C PHE A 743 -41.34 36.33 6.58
N ASP A 744 -42.57 36.34 6.08
CA ASP A 744 -43.76 36.82 6.79
C ASP A 744 -44.47 35.60 7.42
N ALA A 745 -44.34 35.51 8.75
CA ALA A 745 -44.79 34.37 9.53
C ALA A 745 -46.33 34.30 9.69
N GLU A 746 -47.02 35.45 9.59
CA GLU A 746 -48.49 35.53 9.64
C GLU A 746 -49.11 35.06 8.33
N LYS A 747 -48.50 35.45 7.20
CA LYS A 747 -48.98 35.10 5.86
C LYS A 747 -48.41 33.80 5.32
N ASN A 748 -47.49 33.17 6.05
CA ASN A 748 -46.71 32.02 5.59
C ASN A 748 -46.12 32.25 4.18
N LYS A 749 -45.47 33.40 4.00
CA LYS A 749 -45.01 33.87 2.70
C LYS A 749 -43.55 34.29 2.75
N TYR A 750 -42.78 33.87 1.77
CA TYR A 750 -41.42 34.33 1.55
C TYR A 750 -41.35 35.22 0.30
N THR A 751 -41.07 36.50 0.50
CA THR A 751 -41.04 37.49 -0.58
C THR A 751 -39.60 37.86 -0.92
N THR A 752 -39.26 37.84 -2.21
CA THR A 752 -37.94 38.20 -2.72
C THR A 752 -38.02 38.69 -4.17
N ASP A 753 -37.22 39.68 -4.51
CA ASP A 753 -37.05 40.16 -5.88
C ASP A 753 -35.96 39.38 -6.63
N GLN A 754 -35.14 38.61 -5.93
CA GLN A 754 -34.04 37.84 -6.50
C GLN A 754 -34.50 36.48 -7.04
N ASP A 755 -33.82 35.97 -8.06
CA ASP A 755 -33.86 34.57 -8.44
C ASP A 755 -32.93 33.74 -7.52
N PHE A 756 -33.06 32.41 -7.54
CA PHE A 756 -32.12 31.54 -6.82
C PHE A 756 -30.70 31.64 -7.41
N MET A 757 -29.71 31.92 -6.55
CA MET A 757 -28.29 31.97 -6.87
C MET A 757 -27.56 30.76 -6.25
N PRO A 758 -26.47 30.26 -6.86
CA PRO A 758 -25.65 29.22 -6.24
C PRO A 758 -25.08 29.68 -4.90
N ILE A 759 -25.13 28.82 -3.87
CA ILE A 759 -24.38 29.07 -2.63
C ILE A 759 -22.89 28.89 -2.87
N ASP A 760 -22.52 27.93 -3.72
CA ASP A 760 -21.14 27.64 -4.10
C ASP A 760 -21.12 27.37 -5.61
N TYR A 761 -20.16 27.97 -6.30
CA TYR A 761 -20.02 27.93 -7.76
C TYR A 761 -19.06 26.83 -8.22
N GLY A 762 -18.56 26.00 -7.31
CA GLY A 762 -17.67 24.89 -7.58
C GLY A 762 -18.37 23.61 -8.06
N PHE A 763 -17.66 22.50 -7.93
CA PHE A 763 -18.08 21.20 -8.43
C PHE A 763 -18.74 20.31 -7.38
N ASP A 764 -18.38 20.48 -6.11
CA ASP A 764 -18.69 19.49 -5.07
C ASP A 764 -19.17 20.19 -3.80
N PHE A 765 -20.40 20.70 -3.81
CA PHE A 765 -21.00 21.38 -2.65
C PHE A 765 -22.53 21.21 -2.63
N TYR A 766 -23.06 20.66 -1.54
CA TYR A 766 -24.48 20.35 -1.39
C TYR A 766 -24.94 20.37 0.08
N ALA A 767 -26.24 20.25 0.31
CA ALA A 767 -26.86 20.04 1.63
C ALA A 767 -26.30 20.97 2.72
N VAL A 768 -26.57 22.26 2.61
CA VAL A 768 -26.07 23.24 3.59
C VAL A 768 -26.89 23.23 4.89
N GLN A 769 -26.24 23.60 5.99
CA GLN A 769 -26.93 23.90 7.24
C GLN A 769 -26.25 25.05 7.97
N THR A 770 -27.07 25.92 8.57
CA THR A 770 -26.61 27.06 9.35
C THR A 770 -26.84 26.89 10.85
N THR A 771 -25.96 27.51 11.64
CA THR A 771 -26.12 27.74 13.08
C THR A 771 -25.79 29.19 13.41
N GLU A 772 -26.19 29.61 14.61
CA GLU A 772 -25.64 30.80 15.26
C GLU A 772 -24.38 30.44 16.05
N SER A 773 -23.37 31.32 16.00
CA SER A 773 -22.14 31.22 16.78
C SER A 773 -22.35 31.74 18.20
N LYS A 774 -21.35 31.55 19.07
CA LYS A 774 -21.34 32.14 20.42
C LYS A 774 -21.45 33.68 20.39
N ASP A 775 -20.97 34.30 19.30
CA ASP A 775 -20.91 35.75 19.10
C ASP A 775 -22.07 36.23 18.22
N LYS A 776 -23.12 35.40 18.06
CA LYS A 776 -24.33 35.64 17.26
C LYS A 776 -24.11 35.77 15.74
N GLU A 777 -22.93 35.38 15.25
CA GLU A 777 -22.66 35.32 13.81
C GLU A 777 -23.35 34.09 13.18
N LYS A 778 -23.82 34.20 11.94
CA LYS A 778 -24.35 33.03 11.22
C LYS A 778 -23.22 32.25 10.56
N ILE A 779 -23.14 30.96 10.89
CA ILE A 779 -22.12 30.05 10.39
C ILE A 779 -22.78 28.97 9.55
N LEU A 780 -22.25 28.75 8.35
CA LEU A 780 -22.68 27.75 7.39
C LEU A 780 -21.64 26.63 7.27
N VAL A 781 -22.12 25.40 7.15
CA VAL A 781 -21.34 24.24 6.71
C VAL A 781 -22.11 23.52 5.61
N GLY A 782 -21.41 23.05 4.59
CA GLY A 782 -21.98 22.22 3.52
C GLY A 782 -21.29 20.87 3.40
N TRP A 783 -21.97 19.92 2.77
CA TRP A 783 -21.37 18.67 2.33
C TRP A 783 -20.53 18.90 1.08
N VAL A 784 -19.25 18.54 1.14
CA VAL A 784 -18.35 18.52 -0.02
C VAL A 784 -18.48 17.16 -0.71
N GLY A 785 -19.51 17.07 -1.52
CA GLY A 785 -19.85 15.94 -2.38
C GLY A 785 -21.28 16.10 -2.91
N LEU A 786 -21.66 15.25 -3.86
CA LEU A 786 -22.96 15.30 -4.52
C LEU A 786 -23.69 13.96 -4.45
N PRO A 787 -25.05 13.97 -4.43
CA PRO A 787 -25.81 12.75 -4.66
C PRO A 787 -25.52 12.18 -6.06
N ASP A 788 -25.70 10.87 -6.23
CA ASP A 788 -25.62 10.18 -7.53
C ASP A 788 -24.33 10.47 -8.34
N THR A 789 -23.24 10.67 -7.59
CA THR A 789 -21.90 11.04 -8.06
C THR A 789 -20.89 10.08 -7.44
N ASP A 790 -19.98 9.56 -8.25
CA ASP A 790 -18.94 8.60 -7.86
C ASP A 790 -17.60 9.32 -7.68
N TYR A 791 -16.84 8.90 -6.67
CA TYR A 791 -15.53 9.48 -6.36
C TYR A 791 -14.44 8.40 -6.34
N PRO A 792 -13.20 8.71 -6.76
CA PRO A 792 -12.06 7.78 -6.69
C PRO A 792 -11.80 7.19 -5.30
N THR A 793 -12.16 7.89 -4.22
CA THR A 793 -12.05 7.39 -2.84
C THR A 793 -13.08 6.31 -2.50
N ASP A 794 -14.12 6.11 -3.32
CA ASP A 794 -15.15 5.12 -3.07
C ASP A 794 -14.54 3.70 -3.00
N ASP A 795 -13.55 3.45 -3.87
CA ASP A 795 -12.77 2.21 -3.90
C ASP A 795 -11.92 2.00 -2.64
N GLU A 796 -11.64 3.05 -1.87
CA GLU A 796 -10.92 3.00 -0.59
C GLU A 796 -11.86 2.82 0.61
N SER A 797 -13.16 2.61 0.36
CA SER A 797 -14.21 2.41 1.36
C SER A 797 -14.45 3.62 2.28
N TRP A 798 -14.18 4.83 1.79
CA TRP A 798 -14.62 6.08 2.43
C TRP A 798 -14.98 7.15 1.39
N ALA A 799 -15.91 8.04 1.73
CA ALA A 799 -16.32 9.11 0.83
C ALA A 799 -16.60 10.42 1.58
N ASN A 800 -16.22 11.50 0.89
CA ASN A 800 -16.59 12.89 1.16
C ASN A 800 -16.06 13.50 2.46
N CYS A 801 -16.31 14.79 2.60
CA CYS A 801 -16.02 15.61 3.77
C CYS A 801 -17.08 16.72 3.91
N LEU A 802 -17.00 17.49 4.99
CA LEU A 802 -17.71 18.77 5.11
C LEU A 802 -16.76 19.92 4.79
N SER A 803 -17.32 21.03 4.32
CA SER A 803 -16.57 22.27 4.09
C SER A 803 -15.99 22.81 5.39
N ILE A 804 -15.02 23.70 5.29
CA ILE A 804 -14.70 24.55 6.43
C ILE A 804 -15.94 25.38 6.82
N PRO A 805 -16.12 25.70 8.11
CA PRO A 805 -17.21 26.58 8.51
C PRO A 805 -17.04 27.98 7.93
N ARG A 806 -18.12 28.53 7.36
CA ARG A 806 -18.14 29.83 6.69
C ARG A 806 -19.01 30.80 7.47
N LYS A 807 -18.49 31.96 7.82
CA LYS A 807 -19.27 33.09 8.33
C LYS A 807 -20.06 33.74 7.19
N LEU A 808 -21.33 34.01 7.43
CA LEU A 808 -22.22 34.66 6.48
C LEU A 808 -22.35 36.15 6.80
N SER A 809 -22.37 36.97 5.74
CA SER A 809 -22.72 38.39 5.79
C SER A 809 -23.44 38.79 4.50
N ILE A 810 -24.12 39.93 4.49
CA ILE A 810 -24.77 40.49 3.30
C ILE A 810 -24.13 41.82 2.94
N VAL A 811 -23.59 41.90 1.73
CA VAL A 811 -23.03 43.12 1.16
C VAL A 811 -23.69 43.37 -0.19
N ASN A 812 -24.28 44.56 -0.39
CA ASN A 812 -24.98 44.94 -1.63
C ASN A 812 -25.99 43.89 -2.12
N ASP A 813 -26.86 43.42 -1.22
CA ASP A 813 -27.87 42.39 -1.51
C ASP A 813 -27.32 41.06 -2.05
N LYS A 814 -26.07 40.73 -1.69
CA LYS A 814 -25.43 39.47 -2.03
C LYS A 814 -24.89 38.79 -0.79
N LEU A 815 -25.00 37.46 -0.74
CA LEU A 815 -24.50 36.67 0.37
C LEU A 815 -22.99 36.47 0.23
N TYR A 816 -22.24 37.01 1.19
CA TYR A 816 -20.81 36.82 1.32
C TYR A 816 -20.53 35.67 2.31
N GLN A 817 -19.53 34.87 1.99
CA GLN A 817 -19.09 33.72 2.78
C GLN A 817 -17.59 33.83 3.05
N THR A 818 -17.18 34.09 4.28
CA THR A 818 -15.76 34.11 4.66
C THR A 818 -15.42 32.92 5.54
N PRO A 819 -14.19 32.38 5.52
CA PRO A 819 -13.75 31.40 6.51
C PRO A 819 -13.95 31.94 7.94
N VAL A 820 -14.32 31.07 8.89
CA VAL A 820 -14.35 31.47 10.31
C VAL A 820 -12.95 31.80 10.82
N GLU A 821 -12.81 32.87 11.60
CA GLU A 821 -11.48 33.39 12.02
C GLU A 821 -10.61 32.36 12.73
N SER A 822 -11.23 31.43 13.45
CA SER A 822 -10.51 30.39 14.17
C SER A 822 -9.70 29.46 13.25
N ILE A 823 -10.04 29.35 11.95
CA ILE A 823 -9.30 28.53 10.98
C ILE A 823 -7.87 29.02 10.83
N PHE A 824 -7.64 30.32 10.98
CA PHE A 824 -6.32 30.93 10.86
C PHE A 824 -5.36 30.49 11.97
N SER A 825 -5.85 29.88 13.05
CA SER A 825 -5.01 29.24 14.08
C SER A 825 -4.23 28.02 13.56
N LEU A 826 -4.60 27.49 12.39
CA LEU A 826 -3.87 26.43 11.71
C LEU A 826 -2.66 26.95 10.92
N ARG A 827 -2.61 28.25 10.60
CA ARG A 827 -1.49 28.86 9.87
C ARG A 827 -0.17 28.61 10.60
N LYS A 828 0.83 28.17 9.85
CA LYS A 828 2.23 28.07 10.28
C LYS A 828 2.97 29.34 9.84
N LYS A 829 4.28 29.21 9.57
CA LYS A 829 5.12 30.31 9.10
C LYS A 829 4.54 30.91 7.82
N GLU A 830 4.45 32.24 7.81
CA GLU A 830 4.08 33.04 6.65
C GLU A 830 5.19 33.02 5.61
N GLN A 831 4.81 32.93 4.34
CA GLN A 831 5.69 33.06 3.18
C GLN A 831 5.09 34.07 2.22
N LYS A 832 5.80 35.16 1.93
CA LYS A 832 5.33 36.24 1.03
C LYS A 832 6.19 36.35 -0.22
N LEU A 833 5.56 36.73 -1.32
CA LEU A 833 6.18 36.89 -2.61
C LEU A 833 5.40 37.90 -3.45
N GLU A 834 6.09 38.87 -4.03
CA GLU A 834 5.56 39.69 -5.13
C GLU A 834 6.26 39.33 -6.43
N LYS A 835 5.48 39.14 -7.50
CA LYS A 835 5.98 38.86 -8.86
C LYS A 835 5.16 39.58 -9.91
N GLU A 836 5.83 39.94 -11.00
CA GLU A 836 5.19 40.44 -12.21
C GLU A 836 5.59 39.52 -13.36
N LEU A 837 4.60 39.06 -14.13
CA LEU A 837 4.80 38.17 -15.27
C LEU A 837 4.19 38.80 -16.52
N GLU A 838 4.85 38.57 -17.66
CA GLU A 838 4.33 38.92 -18.97
C GLU A 838 4.53 37.72 -19.91
N ASN A 839 3.44 37.17 -20.44
CA ASN A 839 3.46 36.07 -21.41
C ASN A 839 4.29 34.84 -20.98
N GLN A 840 4.25 34.47 -19.70
CA GLN A 840 5.04 33.37 -19.15
C GLN A 840 4.35 32.69 -17.95
N SER A 841 4.87 31.52 -17.56
CA SER A 841 4.54 30.80 -16.33
C SER A 841 5.77 30.73 -15.43
N LEU A 842 5.58 30.83 -14.12
CA LEU A 842 6.64 30.73 -13.12
C LEU A 842 6.22 29.75 -12.02
N LYS A 843 7.01 28.69 -11.86
CA LYS A 843 6.94 27.81 -10.70
C LYS A 843 7.54 28.51 -9.47
N LEU A 844 6.82 28.47 -8.36
CA LEU A 844 7.23 29.13 -7.12
C LEU A 844 8.06 28.18 -6.26
N GLU A 845 9.38 28.37 -6.27
CA GLU A 845 10.32 27.58 -5.47
C GLU A 845 10.11 27.77 -3.96
N ASN A 846 10.30 26.71 -3.17
CA ASN A 846 10.21 26.71 -1.70
C ASN A 846 8.80 26.99 -1.15
N LEU A 847 7.77 26.91 -1.99
CA LEU A 847 6.36 26.99 -1.60
C LEU A 847 5.63 25.64 -1.74
N GLU A 848 6.34 24.53 -1.91
CA GLU A 848 5.76 23.19 -2.09
C GLU A 848 5.00 22.75 -0.83
N SER A 849 3.77 22.24 -0.99
CA SER A 849 2.95 21.66 0.09
C SER A 849 1.68 20.97 -0.44
N LYS A 850 1.05 20.12 0.38
CA LYS A 850 -0.28 19.54 0.11
C LYS A 850 -1.41 20.21 0.87
N ASN A 851 -1.07 20.89 1.97
CA ASN A 851 -2.03 21.42 2.92
C ASN A 851 -1.63 22.84 3.27
N TYR A 852 -2.31 23.81 2.66
CA TYR A 852 -1.96 25.22 2.80
C TYR A 852 -3.16 26.11 2.50
N GLU A 853 -3.01 27.35 2.94
CA GLU A 853 -3.80 28.49 2.51
C GLU A 853 -2.91 29.36 1.61
N LEU A 854 -3.43 29.79 0.48
CA LEU A 854 -2.75 30.65 -0.47
C LEU A 854 -3.64 31.83 -0.81
N ILE A 855 -3.24 33.01 -0.37
CA ILE A 855 -3.86 34.28 -0.70
C ILE A 855 -3.07 34.86 -1.87
N CYS A 856 -3.74 35.09 -2.99
CA CYS A 856 -3.18 35.66 -4.20
C CYS A 856 -4.02 36.85 -4.64
N GLU A 857 -3.46 38.06 -4.51
CA GLU A 857 -4.00 39.26 -5.12
C GLU A 857 -3.40 39.43 -6.52
N LEU A 858 -4.26 39.33 -7.53
CA LEU A 858 -3.91 39.38 -8.94
C LEU A 858 -4.42 40.69 -9.54
N ASP A 859 -3.54 41.44 -10.19
CA ASP A 859 -3.87 42.62 -10.99
C ASP A 859 -3.31 42.43 -12.40
N THR A 860 -4.19 42.30 -13.40
CA THR A 860 -3.80 41.95 -14.77
C THR A 860 -4.24 42.98 -15.80
N ASN A 861 -3.40 43.19 -16.81
CA ASN A 861 -3.65 44.04 -17.95
C ASN A 861 -3.51 43.23 -19.25
N GLY A 862 -4.48 43.37 -20.16
CA GLY A 862 -4.50 42.69 -21.45
C GLY A 862 -5.77 41.87 -21.70
N ASN A 863 -5.80 41.13 -22.80
CA ASN A 863 -6.94 40.30 -23.23
C ASN A 863 -6.61 38.80 -23.12
N GLY A 864 -5.91 38.42 -22.05
CA GLY A 864 -5.41 37.06 -21.84
C GLY A 864 -5.91 36.42 -20.55
N GLU A 865 -5.22 35.37 -20.13
CA GLU A 865 -5.51 34.59 -18.92
C GLU A 865 -4.42 34.81 -17.90
N SER A 866 -4.77 35.01 -16.63
CA SER A 866 -3.78 35.12 -15.55
C SER A 866 -4.31 34.46 -14.29
N GLY A 867 -3.46 33.67 -13.61
CA GLY A 867 -3.91 32.96 -12.42
C GLY A 867 -2.88 32.05 -11.80
N VAL A 868 -3.39 31.13 -10.98
CA VAL A 868 -2.61 30.22 -10.14
C VAL A 868 -2.94 28.79 -10.53
N LYS A 869 -1.89 27.96 -10.66
CA LYS A 869 -1.99 26.51 -10.66
C LYS A 869 -1.48 25.99 -9.32
N PHE A 870 -2.17 25.00 -8.77
CA PHE A 870 -1.84 24.38 -7.50
C PHE A 870 -1.96 22.86 -7.59
N ARG A 871 -1.31 22.18 -6.65
CA ARG A 871 -1.11 20.72 -6.72
C ARG A 871 -0.48 20.34 -8.06
N VAL A 872 0.52 21.12 -8.47
CA VAL A 872 1.24 20.91 -9.73
C VAL A 872 2.23 19.76 -9.54
N GLY A 873 2.23 18.84 -10.49
CA GLY A 873 3.19 17.75 -10.64
C GLY A 873 3.67 17.65 -12.09
N GLU A 874 4.33 16.54 -12.45
CA GLU A 874 4.88 16.39 -13.82
C GLU A 874 3.84 16.47 -14.94
N LYS A 875 2.60 16.04 -14.67
CA LYS A 875 1.52 15.91 -15.68
C LYS A 875 0.14 16.38 -15.20
N GLU A 876 0.04 16.92 -13.99
CA GLU A 876 -1.24 17.26 -13.37
C GLU A 876 -1.16 18.58 -12.61
N PHE A 877 -2.28 19.29 -12.57
CA PHE A 877 -2.52 20.50 -11.80
C PHE A 877 -4.01 20.83 -11.75
N THR A 878 -4.40 21.65 -10.79
CA THR A 878 -5.69 22.37 -10.78
C THR A 878 -5.40 23.86 -10.98
N SER A 879 -6.25 24.60 -11.68
CA SER A 879 -6.03 26.04 -11.88
C SER A 879 -7.27 26.89 -11.58
N ILE A 880 -7.01 28.09 -11.04
CA ILE A 880 -7.99 29.17 -10.89
C ILE A 880 -7.40 30.41 -11.55
N TYR A 881 -8.15 31.03 -12.46
CA TYR A 881 -7.64 32.16 -13.23
C TYR A 881 -8.73 33.13 -13.67
N LEU A 882 -8.30 34.36 -13.95
CA LEU A 882 -9.08 35.41 -14.58
C LEU A 882 -8.83 35.37 -16.09
N ASP A 883 -9.89 35.11 -16.85
CA ASP A 883 -9.94 35.30 -18.30
C ASP A 883 -10.47 36.71 -18.59
N SER A 884 -9.53 37.62 -18.87
CA SER A 884 -9.83 39.03 -19.08
C SER A 884 -10.54 39.27 -20.42
N LYS A 885 -10.35 38.40 -21.40
CA LYS A 885 -10.99 38.50 -22.72
C LYS A 885 -12.48 38.20 -22.62
N ASN A 886 -12.83 37.11 -21.95
CA ASN A 886 -14.20 36.65 -21.84
C ASN A 886 -14.90 37.18 -20.58
N LYS A 887 -14.21 37.97 -19.75
CA LYS A 887 -14.70 38.55 -18.49
C LYS A 887 -15.24 37.49 -17.54
N LYS A 888 -14.39 36.49 -17.22
CA LYS A 888 -14.76 35.37 -16.35
C LYS A 888 -13.64 35.00 -15.39
N ILE A 889 -14.00 34.53 -14.21
CA ILE A 889 -13.11 33.73 -13.37
C ILE A 889 -13.43 32.25 -13.61
N ILE A 890 -12.40 31.44 -13.81
CA ILE A 890 -12.53 30.03 -14.20
C ILE A 890 -11.73 29.15 -13.23
N LEU A 891 -12.41 28.17 -12.62
CA LEU A 891 -11.81 27.03 -11.95
C LEU A 891 -11.81 25.84 -12.92
N ASP A 892 -10.61 25.36 -13.24
CA ASP A 892 -10.37 24.27 -14.18
C ASP A 892 -9.71 23.08 -13.46
N ARG A 893 -10.36 21.92 -13.57
CA ARG A 893 -9.88 20.65 -13.01
C ARG A 893 -9.55 19.57 -14.04
N ASN A 894 -9.43 19.92 -15.32
CA ASN A 894 -9.14 18.97 -16.42
C ASN A 894 -7.85 18.16 -16.21
N ASN A 895 -6.90 18.69 -15.44
CA ASN A 895 -5.62 18.05 -15.17
C ASN A 895 -5.44 17.71 -13.68
N SER A 896 -6.51 17.64 -12.88
CA SER A 896 -6.41 17.53 -11.40
C SER A 896 -6.22 16.10 -10.87
N GLY A 897 -5.39 15.32 -11.56
CA GLY A 897 -5.13 13.91 -11.30
C GLY A 897 -6.24 13.02 -11.88
N ILE A 898 -6.83 12.16 -11.05
CA ILE A 898 -7.92 11.26 -11.51
C ILE A 898 -9.20 12.08 -11.73
N LEU A 899 -9.65 12.14 -12.98
CA LEU A 899 -10.93 12.74 -13.35
C LEU A 899 -12.10 11.83 -12.95
N PHE A 900 -13.23 12.45 -12.64
CA PHE A 900 -14.44 11.77 -12.21
C PHE A 900 -15.65 12.66 -12.51
N SER A 901 -16.81 12.02 -12.68
CA SER A 901 -18.08 12.71 -12.94
C SER A 901 -18.04 13.67 -14.13
N GLU A 902 -17.30 13.27 -15.18
CA GLU A 902 -17.00 14.08 -16.37
C GLU A 902 -18.26 14.52 -17.13
N LYS A 903 -19.37 13.78 -16.96
CA LYS A 903 -20.69 14.17 -17.48
C LYS A 903 -21.18 15.55 -17.03
N PHE A 904 -20.61 16.13 -15.97
CA PHE A 904 -20.95 17.48 -15.45
C PHE A 904 -19.83 18.50 -15.69
N GLY A 905 -18.87 18.16 -16.55
CA GLY A 905 -17.75 18.98 -16.97
C GLY A 905 -16.67 19.20 -15.91
N GLU A 906 -15.55 19.73 -16.37
CA GLU A 906 -14.30 19.95 -15.63
C GLU A 906 -13.98 21.44 -15.46
N ILE A 907 -14.90 22.31 -15.89
CA ILE A 907 -14.77 23.76 -15.80
C ILE A 907 -15.96 24.35 -15.04
N ARG A 908 -15.67 25.24 -14.08
CA ARG A 908 -16.65 26.13 -13.42
C ARG A 908 -16.23 27.57 -13.64
N GLU A 909 -17.21 28.43 -13.89
CA GLU A 909 -16.96 29.81 -14.29
C GLU A 909 -17.99 30.75 -13.70
N ILE A 910 -17.56 31.98 -13.38
CA ILE A 910 -18.44 33.08 -12.98
C ILE A 910 -18.14 34.32 -13.83
N PRO A 911 -19.15 35.12 -14.19
CA PRO A 911 -18.92 36.42 -14.82
C PRO A 911 -18.11 37.35 -13.89
N TYR A 912 -17.09 38.00 -14.45
CA TYR A 912 -16.22 38.91 -13.72
C TYR A 912 -15.58 39.97 -14.64
N GLU A 913 -15.88 41.25 -14.40
CA GLU A 913 -15.47 42.33 -15.32
C GLU A 913 -14.23 43.12 -14.87
N LYS A 914 -13.78 42.94 -13.63
CA LYS A 914 -12.65 43.71 -13.08
C LYS A 914 -11.32 43.07 -13.45
N ASN A 915 -10.29 43.89 -13.53
CA ASN A 915 -8.90 43.46 -13.79
C ASN A 915 -8.15 43.00 -12.53
N LYS A 916 -8.71 43.30 -11.35
CA LYS A 916 -8.15 42.93 -10.05
C LYS A 916 -9.03 41.90 -9.38
N VAL A 917 -8.45 40.83 -8.87
CA VAL A 917 -9.15 39.77 -8.15
C VAL A 917 -8.28 39.25 -7.00
N LYS A 918 -8.92 38.92 -5.88
CA LYS A 918 -8.28 38.24 -4.77
C LYS A 918 -8.78 36.81 -4.69
N PHE A 919 -7.86 35.85 -4.73
CA PHE A 919 -8.12 34.43 -4.47
C PHE A 919 -7.57 34.06 -3.10
N ASP A 920 -8.43 33.58 -2.19
CA ASP A 920 -8.02 32.95 -0.93
C ASP A 920 -8.34 31.45 -1.01
N ILE A 921 -7.29 30.65 -1.20
CA ILE A 921 -7.35 29.25 -1.64
C ILE A 921 -6.93 28.34 -0.49
N PHE A 922 -7.86 27.55 0.04
CA PHE A 922 -7.58 26.49 1.01
C PHE A 922 -7.43 25.16 0.30
N VAL A 923 -6.21 24.65 0.24
CA VAL A 923 -5.87 23.35 -0.37
C VAL A 923 -5.68 22.31 0.71
N ASP A 924 -6.43 21.21 0.62
CA ASP A 924 -6.23 19.97 1.37
C ASP A 924 -5.89 18.82 0.40
N ASN A 925 -5.63 17.61 0.92
CA ASN A 925 -5.11 16.49 0.12
C ASN A 925 -6.00 16.09 -1.07
N SER A 926 -7.32 16.27 -0.98
CA SER A 926 -8.26 15.97 -2.08
C SER A 926 -9.43 16.94 -2.18
N THR A 927 -9.26 18.16 -1.68
CA THR A 927 -10.29 19.21 -1.69
C THR A 927 -9.65 20.57 -1.77
N VAL A 928 -10.29 21.47 -2.51
CA VAL A 928 -9.95 22.88 -2.55
C VAL A 928 -11.21 23.71 -2.30
N GLU A 929 -11.10 24.74 -1.47
CA GLU A 929 -12.10 25.78 -1.28
C GLU A 929 -11.47 27.13 -1.65
N ILE A 930 -12.11 27.87 -2.56
CA ILE A 930 -11.59 29.15 -3.08
C ILE A 930 -12.58 30.25 -2.75
N PHE A 931 -12.17 31.18 -1.90
CA PHE A 931 -12.92 32.39 -1.56
C PHE A 931 -12.43 33.54 -2.43
N ILE A 932 -13.33 34.11 -3.23
CA ILE A 932 -13.01 35.14 -4.22
C ILE A 932 -13.48 36.49 -3.68
N ASN A 933 -12.60 37.50 -3.70
CA ASN A 933 -12.86 38.87 -3.20
C ASN A 933 -13.52 38.87 -1.81
N ASP A 934 -12.82 38.28 -0.84
CA ASP A 934 -13.26 38.22 0.56
C ASP A 934 -14.63 37.53 0.73
N GLY A 935 -14.88 36.50 -0.09
CA GLY A 935 -16.06 35.64 0.04
C GLY A 935 -17.27 36.08 -0.78
N GLU A 936 -17.10 37.03 -1.70
CA GLU A 936 -18.14 37.42 -2.66
C GLU A 936 -18.63 36.22 -3.49
N TYR A 937 -17.70 35.35 -3.89
CA TYR A 937 -17.99 34.06 -4.51
C TYR A 937 -17.16 32.98 -3.81
N VAL A 938 -17.67 31.76 -3.79
CA VAL A 938 -16.94 30.59 -3.31
C VAL A 938 -17.01 29.48 -4.35
N MET A 939 -15.88 28.81 -4.59
CA MET A 939 -15.81 27.62 -5.43
C MET A 939 -15.14 26.48 -4.67
N THR A 940 -15.86 25.38 -4.51
CA THR A 940 -15.39 24.17 -3.83
C THR A 940 -15.31 22.98 -4.77
N SER A 941 -14.19 22.25 -4.75
CA SER A 941 -14.02 21.05 -5.58
C SER A 941 -13.30 19.95 -4.83
N ARG A 942 -13.69 18.70 -5.10
CA ARG A 942 -12.82 17.53 -4.90
C ARG A 942 -11.80 17.48 -6.04
N ILE A 943 -10.58 17.07 -5.71
CA ILE A 943 -9.47 16.86 -6.65
C ILE A 943 -8.69 15.61 -6.23
N PHE A 944 -8.09 14.88 -7.16
CA PHE A 944 -7.43 13.59 -6.85
C PHE A 944 -6.00 13.51 -7.41
N PRO A 945 -5.12 14.45 -7.04
CA PRO A 945 -3.73 14.45 -7.48
C PRO A 945 -2.94 13.26 -6.92
N ILE A 946 -1.81 12.93 -7.56
CA ILE A 946 -0.79 12.05 -7.00
C ILE A 946 -0.07 12.70 -5.81
N GLU A 947 0.66 11.86 -5.08
CA GLU A 947 1.24 12.26 -3.80
C GLU A 947 2.28 13.37 -3.98
N ASP A 948 3.10 13.29 -5.02
CA ASP A 948 4.26 14.17 -5.24
C ASP A 948 3.90 15.51 -5.91
N SER A 949 2.63 15.74 -6.26
CA SER A 949 2.18 16.99 -6.90
C SER A 949 1.98 18.10 -5.87
N GLU A 950 3.08 18.67 -5.40
CA GLU A 950 3.10 19.62 -4.28
C GLU A 950 3.35 21.07 -4.72
N ASP A 951 3.64 21.29 -6.00
CA ASP A 951 4.10 22.57 -6.51
C ASP A 951 2.95 23.58 -6.71
N ILE A 952 3.33 24.85 -6.78
CA ILE A 952 2.47 25.99 -7.09
C ILE A 952 3.11 26.74 -8.27
N GLU A 953 2.33 27.07 -9.28
CA GLU A 953 2.75 27.93 -10.40
C GLU A 953 1.81 29.13 -10.52
N ILE A 954 2.36 30.26 -10.95
CA ILE A 954 1.57 31.40 -11.42
C ILE A 954 1.83 31.61 -12.90
N PHE A 955 0.84 32.11 -13.63
CA PHE A 955 0.96 32.30 -15.07
C PHE A 955 0.22 33.54 -15.56
N ALA A 956 0.75 34.14 -16.62
CA ALA A 956 0.12 35.20 -17.39
C ALA A 956 0.30 34.89 -18.88
N ASN A 957 -0.79 34.52 -19.56
CA ASN A 957 -0.79 34.15 -20.97
C ASN A 957 -1.49 35.24 -21.79
N LYS A 958 -0.79 35.87 -22.75
CA LYS A 958 -1.32 37.03 -23.52
C LYS A 958 -1.77 38.19 -22.63
N ALA A 959 -1.11 38.33 -21.48
CA ALA A 959 -1.41 39.31 -20.45
C ALA A 959 -0.14 39.67 -19.67
N LYS A 960 -0.16 40.82 -19.02
CA LYS A 960 0.82 41.25 -18.03
C LYS A 960 0.13 41.33 -16.68
N ALA A 961 0.63 40.58 -15.70
CA ALA A 961 -0.03 40.45 -14.41
C ALA A 961 0.95 40.63 -13.24
N LYS A 962 0.52 41.42 -12.25
CA LYS A 962 1.15 41.51 -10.93
C LYS A 962 0.43 40.55 -9.96
N PHE A 963 1.23 39.81 -9.22
CA PHE A 963 0.81 38.87 -8.19
C PHE A 963 1.41 39.29 -6.85
N ASP A 964 0.57 39.52 -5.84
CA ASP A 964 0.97 39.56 -4.43
C ASP A 964 0.46 38.30 -3.74
N ILE A 965 1.40 37.46 -3.29
CA ILE A 965 1.13 36.11 -2.81
C ILE A 965 1.56 36.00 -1.35
N THR A 966 0.62 35.59 -0.50
CA THR A 966 0.87 35.19 0.87
C THR A 966 0.42 33.74 1.06
N LYS A 967 1.34 32.87 1.47
CA LYS A 967 1.08 31.45 1.73
C LYS A 967 1.29 31.12 3.21
N TYR A 968 0.39 30.30 3.75
CA TYR A 968 0.56 29.63 5.04
C TYR A 968 0.42 28.13 4.87
N ASN A 969 1.44 27.35 5.29
CA ASN A 969 1.24 25.92 5.50
C ASN A 969 0.25 25.72 6.66
N LEU A 970 -0.68 24.77 6.53
CA LEU A 970 -1.65 24.47 7.58
C LEU A 970 -1.20 23.27 8.44
N LYS A 971 -1.68 23.21 9.69
CA LYS A 971 -1.33 22.17 10.68
C LYS A 971 -1.97 20.83 10.41
#